data_AF-A0A9X2ERN5-F1
#
_entry.id   AF-A0A9X2ERN5-F1
#
_cell.length_a   1.000
_cell.length_b   1.000
_cell.length_c   1.000
_cell.angle_alpha   90.00
_cell.angle_beta   90.00
_cell.angle_gamma   90.00
#
_symmetry.space_group_name_H-M   'P 1'
#
loop_
_entity.id
_entity.type
_entity.pdbx_description
1 polymer ?
#
loop_
_entity_poly.entity_id
_entity_poly.type
_entity_poly.pdbx_seq_one_letter_code
_entity_poly.pdbx_strand_id
1 'polypeptide(L)'
;MEYLAKHLRKFSTTRKTKQKDINGHFDGYNGKEIWGWASDSQGNALDLALYVNEDRVKTFKANKFRQDLVDAGVGDGQFAFFEPVDIQDVLSKFGENAVLRIKDLKTGKELSSSPRVISEPKLIWGVDVYNDELLAGWVVDKNNEFSQVKINLYIDDVFKEQFIAKLERPDLSSIGLTDCFHGFHIDLLNLSKGCDFFKVRAEVEYGDIHILAEERMIFSFKGKLKQLTELQKYLREESYSSRSPEAFQLTHSIIPGIIEKARETRSVPCAEFRQSPSLSLLDEVAVIVPIYKGVVETCNCIRHAIKGAQDFPIRLIAINDCGPEETMQPALEKLSNELDFELYHNSENMGFVGTVNRGMKLAEKHDVVLLNSDTVPSKGWLRTLRDEAYGNASIGTVTPISNNATICSYPDFCLDNEVVSGYTVDELAEICSTNISDPIDLPTAHGYCMYIKRVVLDEVGYFDEQKWGKGYAEENDFSLRAAKLGWRNVVTNKTYIQHLGSVSFAEDTEGFIAANLQKLNGLYPDYPKLIESFIHDDPVRKLRRELGEKILRREVNSVKLAGAVKGRSILFVSLTIGGGTKVATDDLAALLQGEGQAVFMLSTQDGAIWNVSSHVSNAKAEFDIRSERDELISFLKVLDVWHVHYHHVLEFDKSIWELPKELGCEYDVTLHDYYSICPRVNFISGDEAYCGEPKESDCNNCLQSYGVHDSSRMKLSDIGVDISDWRNYFLSNLKGARKVITPSKDTKERVERYLPLKNIYAQYHPEPRRTVNIRPVLTDSNNSLSIGFLGAIGPHKGLGVIKSLANEIHKEGLPHRITVVGYTSDNAYFDQYDFVKITGMYRKEHLPKLLAEHKIDVFFLSSIWPETYSYTFSELSLLGYQTATFDMGAIPERSRNKIIIPVGSNPADILKIISGNVNCTKESFNESIGTNYGSILRNYYEI
;
A
#
# COMPACT_ATOMS: atom_id res chain seq x y z
N MET A 1 91.27 17.38 65.64
CA MET A 1 91.41 17.84 64.24
C MET A 1 90.02 17.99 63.63
N GLU A 2 89.15 18.74 64.30
CA GLU A 2 89.19 20.20 64.36
C GLU A 2 88.18 20.73 63.34
N TYR A 3 87.02 21.17 63.82
CA TYR A 3 86.96 22.48 64.48
C TYR A 3 87.45 23.50 63.47
N LEU A 4 86.50 24.17 62.82
CA LEU A 4 86.49 25.62 62.95
C LEU A 4 87.87 26.24 62.65
N ALA A 5 88.49 25.76 61.59
CA ALA A 5 89.71 26.30 61.09
C ALA A 5 89.56 26.29 59.57
N LYS A 6 88.49 26.95 59.15
CA LYS A 6 88.59 28.37 58.90
C LYS A 6 89.21 28.49 57.53
N HIS A 7 88.45 29.05 56.63
CA HIS A 7 88.57 30.49 56.50
C HIS A 7 89.99 30.80 56.06
N LEU A 8 89.99 31.45 54.90
CA LEU A 8 91.01 32.36 54.47
C LEU A 8 92.05 31.63 53.64
N ARG A 9 91.84 31.71 52.33
CA ARG A 9 92.36 32.82 51.50
C ARG A 9 93.76 32.41 51.06
N LYS A 10 94.14 32.55 49.82
CA LYS A 10 93.79 33.61 48.87
C LYS A 10 94.34 33.12 47.53
N PHE A 11 93.52 33.24 46.50
CA PHE A 11 93.88 33.72 45.17
C PHE A 11 95.21 33.26 44.57
N SER A 12 95.09 32.47 43.51
CA SER A 12 95.86 32.71 42.29
C SER A 12 94.90 32.70 41.10
N THR A 13 95.00 33.76 40.32
CA THR A 13 94.16 34.21 39.23
C THR A 13 94.30 33.38 37.96
N THR A 14 93.18 32.99 37.34
CA THR A 14 93.11 32.50 35.96
C THR A 14 92.01 33.25 35.19
N ARG A 15 92.39 33.75 34.01
CA ARG A 15 91.55 34.48 33.05
C ARG A 15 90.36 33.63 32.59
N LYS A 16 89.14 34.17 32.77
CA LYS A 16 87.86 33.64 32.27
C LYS A 16 87.62 34.06 30.82
N THR A 17 87.35 33.09 29.94
CA THR A 17 86.56 33.28 28.72
C THR A 17 85.06 33.21 29.08
N LYS A 18 84.34 34.33 28.88
CA LYS A 18 82.90 34.48 29.13
C LYS A 18 82.08 33.61 28.18
N GLN A 19 81.41 32.60 28.72
CA GLN A 19 80.39 31.79 28.05
C GLN A 19 79.05 32.56 28.10
N LYS A 20 78.31 32.62 26.98
CA LYS A 20 77.05 33.39 26.83
C LYS A 20 75.99 32.94 27.86
N ASP A 21 75.49 33.89 28.64
CA ASP A 21 74.36 33.67 29.55
C ASP A 21 73.05 33.89 28.79
N ILE A 22 72.16 32.92 28.87
CA ILE A 22 70.76 33.06 28.47
C ILE A 22 70.00 33.72 29.63
N ASN A 23 69.07 34.62 29.34
CA ASN A 23 68.21 35.24 30.34
C ASN A 23 66.77 34.79 30.11
N GLY A 24 66.20 34.06 31.06
CA GLY A 24 64.81 33.65 30.97
C GLY A 24 64.34 32.95 32.24
N HIS A 25 63.04 32.96 32.45
CA HIS A 25 62.39 32.45 33.63
C HIS A 25 61.18 31.60 33.23
N PHE A 26 61.07 30.42 33.85
CA PHE A 26 59.87 29.59 33.76
C PHE A 26 58.90 30.06 34.84
N ASP A 27 57.88 30.83 34.43
CA ASP A 27 56.98 31.54 35.34
C ASP A 27 55.99 30.61 36.02
N GLY A 28 55.44 29.65 35.29
CA GLY A 28 54.51 28.69 35.85
C GLY A 28 53.87 27.79 34.81
N TYR A 29 53.06 26.88 35.31
CA TYR A 29 52.18 26.03 34.53
C TYR A 29 50.81 26.01 35.21
N ASN A 30 49.80 25.67 34.45
CA ASN A 30 48.46 25.32 34.92
C ASN A 30 48.04 24.01 34.23
N GLY A 31 46.83 23.54 34.46
CA GLY A 31 46.35 22.28 33.88
C GLY A 31 46.36 22.18 32.34
N LYS A 32 46.53 23.29 31.60
CA LYS A 32 46.39 23.35 30.13
C LYS A 32 47.61 23.92 29.40
N GLU A 33 48.44 24.71 30.06
CA GLU A 33 49.60 25.35 29.43
C GLU A 33 50.74 25.65 30.41
N ILE A 34 51.92 25.88 29.83
CA ILE A 34 53.11 26.39 30.50
C ILE A 34 53.44 27.78 29.96
N TRP A 35 53.96 28.66 30.80
CA TRP A 35 54.36 30.00 30.37
C TRP A 35 55.62 30.50 31.06
N GLY A 36 56.25 31.46 30.40
CA GLY A 36 57.47 32.10 30.87
C GLY A 36 58.02 33.02 29.81
N TRP A 37 59.30 33.34 29.91
CA TRP A 37 59.99 34.15 28.93
C TRP A 37 61.47 33.78 28.83
N ALA A 38 62.07 33.99 27.65
CA ALA A 38 63.48 33.72 27.44
C ALA A 38 64.05 34.53 26.27
N SER A 39 65.21 35.14 26.51
CA SER A 39 65.97 35.96 25.57
C SER A 39 67.46 35.64 25.62
N ASP A 40 68.15 35.86 24.51
CA ASP A 40 69.62 35.82 24.50
C ASP A 40 70.23 37.13 25.05
N SER A 41 71.55 37.13 25.24
CA SER A 41 72.31 38.32 25.67
C SER A 41 72.22 39.54 24.73
N GLN A 42 71.62 39.39 23.55
CA GLN A 42 71.41 40.44 22.55
C GLN A 42 69.95 40.91 22.47
N GLY A 43 69.05 40.33 23.27
CA GLY A 43 67.62 40.66 23.26
C GLY A 43 66.86 40.03 22.10
N ASN A 44 67.21 38.80 21.70
CA ASN A 44 66.43 38.02 20.73
C ASN A 44 65.67 36.87 21.41
N ALA A 45 64.47 36.56 20.90
CA ALA A 45 63.66 35.41 21.31
C ALA A 45 64.42 34.07 21.12
N LEU A 46 64.43 33.25 22.16
CA LEU A 46 65.09 31.92 22.14
C LEU A 46 64.17 30.82 21.61
N ASP A 47 64.77 29.83 20.94
CA ASP A 47 64.12 28.56 20.62
C ASP A 47 64.30 27.61 21.83
N LEU A 48 63.19 27.15 22.39
CA LEU A 48 63.11 26.40 23.63
C LEU A 48 62.59 24.97 23.39
N ALA A 49 62.89 24.09 24.35
CA ALA A 49 62.37 22.74 24.40
C ALA A 49 61.84 22.43 25.80
N LEU A 50 60.61 21.91 25.86
CA LEU A 50 60.05 21.28 27.05
C LEU A 50 60.51 19.83 27.11
N TYR A 51 61.11 19.49 28.24
CA TYR A 51 61.41 18.14 28.65
C TYR A 51 60.53 17.79 29.86
N VAL A 52 60.01 16.56 29.87
CA VAL A 52 59.41 15.97 31.05
C VAL A 52 60.36 14.88 31.54
N ASN A 53 60.82 14.97 32.77
CA ASN A 53 61.94 14.20 33.28
C ASN A 53 63.18 14.39 32.39
N GLU A 54 63.57 13.40 31.59
CA GLU A 54 64.66 13.50 30.60
C GLU A 54 64.17 13.40 29.14
N ASP A 55 62.87 13.18 28.92
CA ASP A 55 62.29 13.02 27.58
C ASP A 55 61.87 14.36 26.99
N ARG A 56 62.33 14.65 25.77
CA ARG A 56 61.93 15.87 25.06
C ARG A 56 60.51 15.71 24.52
N VAL A 57 59.59 16.50 25.04
CA VAL A 57 58.16 16.42 24.69
C VAL A 57 57.82 17.38 23.57
N LYS A 58 58.32 18.63 23.60
CA LYS A 58 57.93 19.68 22.65
C LYS A 58 59.03 20.72 22.44
N THR A 59 59.06 21.35 21.28
CA THR A 59 59.92 22.51 20.98
C THR A 59 59.08 23.70 20.53
N PHE A 60 59.43 24.90 20.95
CA PHE A 60 58.68 26.13 20.72
C PHE A 60 59.58 27.36 20.79
N LYS A 61 59.04 28.55 20.49
CA LYS A 61 59.81 29.80 20.47
C LYS A 61 59.23 30.83 21.42
N ALA A 62 60.09 31.51 22.15
CA ALA A 62 59.72 32.58 23.08
C ALA A 62 59.50 33.91 22.36
N ASN A 63 58.53 33.98 21.43
CA ASN A 63 58.28 35.14 20.57
C ASN A 63 56.92 35.84 20.82
N LYS A 64 56.31 35.60 21.98
CA LYS A 64 55.04 36.22 22.37
C LYS A 64 55.29 37.52 23.10
N PHE A 65 54.36 38.45 22.97
CA PHE A 65 54.42 39.76 23.61
C PHE A 65 53.85 39.71 25.03
N ARG A 66 54.53 40.38 25.97
CA ARG A 66 54.09 40.62 27.35
C ARG A 66 54.50 42.02 27.80
N GLN A 67 53.52 42.84 28.20
CA GLN A 67 53.75 44.23 28.59
C GLN A 67 54.58 44.36 29.86
N ASP A 68 54.42 43.46 30.83
CA ASP A 68 55.17 43.45 32.09
C ASP A 68 56.68 43.25 31.89
N LEU A 69 57.08 42.56 30.81
CA LEU A 69 58.49 42.44 30.42
C LEU A 69 59.06 43.76 29.92
N VAL A 70 58.28 44.54 29.15
CA VAL A 70 58.68 45.89 28.72
C VAL A 70 58.85 46.79 29.93
N ASP A 71 57.89 46.76 30.84
CA ASP A 71 57.87 47.59 32.04
C ASP A 71 59.03 47.23 33.00
N ALA A 72 59.44 45.97 33.04
CA ALA A 72 60.61 45.48 33.78
C ALA A 72 61.95 45.72 33.06
N GLY A 73 61.96 46.34 31.88
CA GLY A 73 63.16 46.65 31.09
C GLY A 73 63.75 45.46 30.32
N VAL A 74 62.97 44.40 30.09
CA VAL A 74 63.36 43.21 29.33
C VAL A 74 63.01 43.40 27.84
N GLY A 75 63.87 44.16 27.14
CA GLY A 75 63.79 44.44 25.70
C GLY A 75 62.43 45.00 25.24
N ASP A 76 61.90 44.54 24.09
CA ASP A 76 60.63 45.00 23.49
C ASP A 76 59.39 44.20 23.93
N GLY A 77 59.55 43.30 24.91
CA GLY A 77 58.47 42.46 25.44
C GLY A 77 58.13 41.23 24.59
N GLN A 78 58.76 41.01 23.42
CA GLN A 78 58.47 39.87 22.54
C GLN A 78 59.28 38.61 22.89
N PHE A 79 59.49 38.35 24.18
CA PHE A 79 60.32 37.24 24.66
C PHE A 79 59.53 36.18 25.44
N ALA A 80 58.20 36.26 25.45
CA ALA A 80 57.36 35.36 26.22
C ALA A 80 57.02 34.08 25.44
N PHE A 81 56.60 33.04 26.16
CA PHE A 81 55.95 31.85 25.61
C PHE A 81 54.72 31.49 26.44
N PHE A 82 53.70 30.98 25.76
CA PHE A 82 52.50 30.37 26.33
C PHE A 82 52.23 29.12 25.49
N GLU A 83 52.51 27.96 26.06
CA GLU A 83 52.55 26.70 25.32
C GLU A 83 51.55 25.71 25.85
N PRO A 84 50.59 25.25 25.02
CA PRO A 84 49.64 24.23 25.41
C PRO A 84 50.35 22.93 25.79
N VAL A 85 50.06 22.44 27.00
CA VAL A 85 50.53 21.19 27.60
C VAL A 85 49.42 20.68 28.50
N ASP A 86 48.82 19.54 28.15
CA ASP A 86 47.85 18.86 29.01
C ASP A 86 48.62 18.18 30.15
N ILE A 87 48.50 18.73 31.36
CA ILE A 87 49.20 18.20 32.54
C ILE A 87 48.73 16.80 32.89
N GLN A 88 47.48 16.44 32.59
CA GLN A 88 46.99 15.08 32.83
C GLN A 88 47.66 14.06 31.89
N ASP A 89 47.91 14.42 30.64
CA ASP A 89 48.66 13.57 29.71
C ASP A 89 50.11 13.39 30.15
N VAL A 90 50.70 14.43 30.74
CA VAL A 90 52.05 14.34 31.30
C VAL A 90 52.07 13.40 32.51
N LEU A 91 51.13 13.53 33.43
CA LEU A 91 51.07 12.71 34.64
C LEU A 91 50.71 11.25 34.33
N SER A 92 49.78 11.00 33.40
CA SER A 92 49.44 9.63 32.98
C SER A 92 50.62 8.91 32.32
N LYS A 93 51.44 9.63 31.54
CA LYS A 93 52.58 9.04 30.83
C LYS A 93 53.84 8.91 31.70
N PHE A 94 54.10 9.87 32.59
CA PHE A 94 55.37 9.99 33.31
C PHE A 94 55.24 9.81 34.83
N GLY A 95 54.03 9.64 35.35
CA GLY A 95 53.73 9.45 36.76
C GLY A 95 53.65 10.76 37.57
N GLU A 96 53.22 10.63 38.83
CA GLU A 96 52.91 11.75 39.75
C GLU A 96 54.10 12.66 40.09
N ASN A 97 55.33 12.18 39.84
CA ASN A 97 56.57 12.91 40.12
C ASN A 97 57.17 13.58 38.87
N ALA A 98 56.38 13.80 37.82
CA ALA A 98 56.85 14.38 36.58
C ALA A 98 57.50 15.76 36.79
N VAL A 99 58.69 15.94 36.21
CA VAL A 99 59.49 17.15 36.35
C VAL A 99 59.54 17.91 35.03
N LEU A 100 58.97 19.12 34.98
CA LEU A 100 58.97 19.99 33.81
C LEU A 100 60.27 20.81 33.72
N ARG A 101 61.00 20.61 32.63
CA ARG A 101 62.27 21.29 32.33
C ARG A 101 62.16 22.08 31.04
N ILE A 102 62.51 23.36 31.06
CA ILE A 102 62.56 24.18 29.85
C ILE A 102 64.02 24.55 29.58
N LYS A 103 64.54 24.09 28.44
CA LYS A 103 65.94 24.26 28.04
C LYS A 103 66.02 25.03 26.74
N ASP A 104 67.03 25.89 26.60
CA ASP A 104 67.40 26.47 25.31
C ASP A 104 67.87 25.34 24.38
N LEU A 105 67.26 25.26 23.20
CA LEU A 105 67.54 24.21 22.22
C LEU A 105 68.99 24.29 21.71
N LYS A 106 69.59 25.48 21.70
CA LYS A 106 70.94 25.69 21.14
C LYS A 106 72.06 25.38 22.14
N THR A 107 71.92 25.82 23.40
CA THR A 107 72.96 25.66 24.41
C THR A 107 72.69 24.52 25.40
N GLY A 108 71.46 24.00 25.45
CA GLY A 108 71.03 23.00 26.44
C GLY A 108 70.90 23.55 27.87
N LYS A 109 71.17 24.86 28.08
CA LYS A 109 71.01 25.50 29.39
C LYS A 109 69.53 25.60 29.76
N GLU A 110 69.23 25.28 31.01
CA GLU A 110 67.89 25.32 31.58
C GLU A 110 67.52 26.77 32.02
N LEU A 111 66.26 27.15 31.86
CA LEU A 111 65.77 28.47 32.30
C LEU A 111 65.77 28.60 33.83
N SER A 112 65.81 29.82 34.34
CA SER A 112 65.66 30.04 35.79
C SER A 112 64.26 29.62 36.28
N SER A 113 64.18 29.09 37.51
CA SER A 113 62.97 28.44 38.07
C SER A 113 62.47 27.22 37.28
N SER A 114 63.38 26.58 36.54
CA SER A 114 63.26 25.22 36.03
C SER A 114 64.38 24.37 36.67
N PRO A 115 64.13 23.11 37.10
CA PRO A 115 62.90 22.35 36.88
C PRO A 115 61.75 22.80 37.79
N ARG A 116 60.51 22.58 37.35
CA ARG A 116 59.34 22.61 38.22
C ARG A 116 58.74 21.22 38.35
N VAL A 117 58.39 20.84 39.56
CA VAL A 117 57.69 19.60 39.83
C VAL A 117 56.20 19.85 39.66
N ILE A 118 55.51 18.92 39.00
CA ILE A 118 54.05 18.96 38.90
C ILE A 118 53.47 18.68 40.29
N SER A 119 52.50 19.46 40.76
CA SER A 119 51.87 19.27 42.06
C SER A 119 51.20 17.89 42.12
N GLU A 120 51.47 17.14 43.19
CA GLU A 120 50.83 15.84 43.45
C GLU A 120 49.30 16.01 43.34
N PRO A 121 48.63 15.13 42.61
CA PRO A 121 47.19 15.25 42.39
C PRO A 121 46.40 15.02 43.66
N LYS A 122 45.28 15.72 43.79
CA LYS A 122 44.28 15.47 44.84
C LYS A 122 42.89 15.40 44.24
N LEU A 123 42.52 14.21 43.80
CA LEU A 123 41.18 13.95 43.26
C LEU A 123 40.11 14.01 44.36
N ILE A 124 39.06 14.77 44.07
CA ILE A 124 37.80 14.77 44.80
C ILE A 124 36.65 14.66 43.80
N TRP A 125 35.61 13.92 44.15
CA TRP A 125 34.49 13.68 43.25
C TRP A 125 33.18 13.49 44.01
N GLY A 126 32.08 13.64 43.27
CA GLY A 126 30.75 13.28 43.70
C GLY A 126 29.98 12.66 42.55
N VAL A 127 29.25 11.57 42.84
CA VAL A 127 28.29 10.99 41.90
C VAL A 127 26.91 11.45 42.31
N ASP A 128 26.29 12.27 41.47
CA ASP A 128 24.96 12.84 41.74
C ASP A 128 23.85 11.88 41.30
N VAL A 129 24.04 11.23 40.16
CA VAL A 129 23.09 10.27 39.59
C VAL A 129 23.86 9.07 39.07
N TYR A 130 23.47 7.88 39.54
CA TYR A 130 23.87 6.62 38.95
C TYR A 130 22.65 5.71 38.90
N ASN A 131 22.01 5.61 37.74
CA ASN A 131 20.84 4.77 37.51
C ASN A 131 20.94 4.07 36.15
N ASP A 132 19.86 3.45 35.70
CA ASP A 132 19.88 2.62 34.49
C ASP A 132 19.98 3.42 33.18
N GLU A 133 19.80 4.74 33.22
CA GLU A 133 19.81 5.61 32.04
C GLU A 133 21.01 6.58 32.05
N LEU A 134 21.47 6.98 33.25
CA LEU A 134 22.41 8.08 33.42
C LEU A 134 23.44 7.81 34.51
N LEU A 135 24.69 8.14 34.19
CA LEU A 135 25.76 8.36 35.15
C LEU A 135 26.22 9.83 35.06
N ALA A 136 25.96 10.62 36.09
CA ALA A 136 26.34 12.03 36.17
C ALA A 136 26.92 12.38 37.54
N GLY A 137 27.82 13.34 37.53
CA GLY A 137 28.54 13.75 38.72
C GLY A 137 29.54 14.86 38.40
N TRP A 138 30.54 14.98 39.27
CA TRP A 138 31.67 15.88 39.07
C TRP A 138 32.95 15.24 39.63
N VAL A 139 34.09 15.60 39.04
CA VAL A 139 35.41 15.19 39.51
C VAL A 139 36.42 16.28 39.19
N VAL A 140 37.28 16.59 40.16
CA VAL A 140 38.33 17.61 40.02
C VAL A 140 39.59 17.17 40.74
N ASP A 141 40.73 17.52 40.14
CA ASP A 141 42.01 17.53 40.84
C ASP A 141 42.17 18.87 41.56
N LYS A 142 41.97 18.88 42.88
CA LYS A 142 41.99 20.09 43.70
C LYS A 142 43.33 20.83 43.65
N ASN A 143 44.44 20.12 43.40
CA ASN A 143 45.76 20.74 43.33
C ASN A 143 46.07 21.31 41.94
N ASN A 144 45.34 20.86 40.91
CA ASN A 144 45.50 21.28 39.52
C ASN A 144 44.13 21.66 38.93
N GLU A 145 43.45 22.61 39.57
CA GLU A 145 42.03 22.88 39.35
C GLU A 145 41.64 23.16 37.89
N PHE A 146 42.51 23.79 37.10
CA PHE A 146 42.23 24.08 35.68
C PHE A 146 42.41 22.87 34.74
N SER A 147 42.80 21.71 35.27
CA SER A 147 42.98 20.46 34.52
C SER A 147 41.63 19.79 34.25
N GLN A 148 41.46 19.22 33.06
CA GLN A 148 40.23 18.51 32.70
C GLN A 148 40.39 17.02 32.98
N VAL A 149 39.70 16.50 33.99
CA VAL A 149 39.84 15.09 34.39
C VAL A 149 39.14 14.17 33.38
N LYS A 150 39.93 13.25 32.81
CA LYS A 150 39.46 12.13 31.98
C LYS A 150 38.92 10.98 32.83
N ILE A 151 37.72 10.49 32.48
CA ILE A 151 36.98 9.39 33.13
C ILE A 151 36.92 8.22 32.15
N ASN A 152 37.44 7.07 32.55
CA ASN A 152 37.37 5.82 31.79
C ASN A 152 36.09 5.07 32.14
N LEU A 153 35.30 4.70 31.13
CA LEU A 153 34.10 3.89 31.30
C LEU A 153 34.32 2.46 30.80
N TYR A 154 33.98 1.50 31.65
CA TYR A 154 34.04 0.07 31.36
C TYR A 154 32.63 -0.49 31.28
N ILE A 155 32.39 -1.32 30.27
CA ILE A 155 31.17 -2.11 30.14
C ILE A 155 31.55 -3.59 30.06
N ASP A 156 31.02 -4.41 30.96
CA ASP A 156 31.34 -5.83 31.14
C ASP A 156 32.87 -6.07 31.19
N ASP A 157 33.55 -5.29 32.04
CA ASP A 157 35.01 -5.28 32.21
C ASP A 157 35.82 -4.87 30.96
N VAL A 158 35.16 -4.44 29.87
CA VAL A 158 35.82 -3.95 28.67
C VAL A 158 35.79 -2.43 28.62
N PHE A 159 36.96 -1.81 28.48
CA PHE A 159 37.07 -0.36 28.26
C PHE A 159 36.26 0.04 27.01
N LYS A 160 35.37 1.02 27.16
CA LYS A 160 34.53 1.51 26.06
C LYS A 160 34.97 2.85 25.53
N GLU A 161 34.95 3.85 26.41
CA GLU A 161 35.15 5.24 26.02
C GLU A 161 35.67 6.05 27.20
N GLN A 162 36.37 7.14 26.89
CA GLN A 162 36.88 8.09 27.85
C GLN A 162 36.13 9.42 27.74
N PHE A 163 35.59 9.91 28.85
CA PHE A 163 34.83 11.16 28.93
C PHE A 163 35.63 12.23 29.66
N ILE A 164 35.43 13.49 29.27
CA ILE A 164 36.10 14.63 29.92
C ILE A 164 35.10 15.35 30.83
N ALA A 165 35.44 15.47 32.11
CA ALA A 165 34.70 16.29 33.07
C ALA A 165 34.95 17.77 32.77
N LYS A 166 34.00 18.41 32.08
CA LYS A 166 34.10 19.80 31.60
C LYS A 166 32.79 20.60 31.69
N LEU A 167 31.74 20.02 32.26
CA LEU A 167 30.45 20.70 32.42
C LEU A 167 30.52 21.68 33.58
N GLU A 168 29.89 22.84 33.42
CA GLU A 168 29.85 23.87 34.46
C GLU A 168 29.02 23.41 35.67
N ARG A 169 29.56 23.61 36.87
CA ARG A 169 28.96 23.28 38.16
C ARG A 169 29.17 24.42 39.15
N PRO A 170 28.36 25.49 39.06
CA PRO A 170 28.53 26.70 39.88
C PRO A 170 28.46 26.44 41.38
N ASP A 171 27.76 25.37 41.80
CA ASP A 171 27.64 24.94 43.19
C ASP A 171 28.98 24.51 43.80
N LEU A 172 29.96 24.10 43.00
CA LEU A 172 31.29 23.71 43.45
C LEU A 172 32.12 24.89 43.99
N SER A 173 31.75 26.12 43.66
CA SER A 173 32.34 27.31 44.29
C SER A 173 32.21 27.31 45.82
N SER A 174 31.14 26.70 46.35
CA SER A 174 30.88 26.60 47.79
C SER A 174 31.89 25.73 48.54
N ILE A 175 32.59 24.82 47.85
CA ILE A 175 33.64 23.97 48.42
C ILE A 175 35.05 24.51 48.15
N GLY A 176 35.15 25.77 47.71
CA GLY A 176 36.39 26.52 47.54
C GLY A 176 37.09 26.29 46.20
N LEU A 177 36.33 25.90 45.16
CA LEU A 177 36.81 25.79 43.79
C LEU A 177 36.63 27.13 43.04
N THR A 178 37.70 27.60 42.41
CA THR A 178 37.75 28.79 41.56
C THR A 178 37.35 28.53 40.10
N ASP A 179 37.57 27.33 39.57
CA ASP A 179 37.10 26.83 38.27
C ASP A 179 35.93 25.87 38.52
N CYS A 180 34.81 26.07 37.85
CA CYS A 180 33.59 25.29 38.06
C CYS A 180 33.33 24.30 36.93
N PHE A 181 34.22 24.14 35.95
CA PHE A 181 34.02 23.24 34.79
C PHE A 181 34.47 21.80 35.08
N HIS A 182 33.84 21.14 36.06
CA HIS A 182 34.21 19.81 36.57
C HIS A 182 33.11 18.75 36.52
N GLY A 183 31.94 19.08 35.97
CA GLY A 183 30.84 18.15 35.82
C GLY A 183 31.01 17.18 34.65
N PHE A 184 30.40 16.01 34.76
CA PHE A 184 30.26 15.04 33.67
C PHE A 184 28.84 14.50 33.60
N HIS A 185 28.46 14.07 32.40
CA HIS A 185 27.15 13.48 32.10
C HIS A 185 27.37 12.39 31.05
N ILE A 186 27.10 11.14 31.42
CA ILE A 186 27.31 9.96 30.58
C ILE A 186 25.96 9.27 30.39
N ASP A 187 25.48 9.31 29.15
CA ASP A 187 24.27 8.61 28.73
C ASP A 187 24.56 7.11 28.57
N LEU A 188 24.04 6.31 29.49
CA LEU A 188 24.25 4.86 29.49
C LEU A 188 23.37 4.15 28.45
N LEU A 189 22.27 4.77 27.98
CA LEU A 189 21.38 4.20 26.98
C LEU A 189 22.05 4.13 25.61
N ASN A 190 22.75 5.20 25.20
CA ASN A 190 23.45 5.23 23.91
C ASN A 190 24.59 4.22 23.82
N LEU A 191 25.18 3.85 24.96
CA LEU A 191 26.29 2.92 25.05
C LEU A 191 25.85 1.44 25.01
N SER A 192 24.54 1.17 25.12
CA SER A 192 23.99 -0.19 25.26
C SER A 192 23.99 -1.04 23.98
N LYS A 193 24.17 -0.45 22.78
CA LYS A 193 24.23 -1.11 21.45
C LYS A 193 23.41 -2.42 21.30
N GLY A 194 22.18 -2.46 21.82
CA GLY A 194 21.28 -3.61 21.67
C GLY A 194 21.39 -4.74 22.71
N CYS A 195 22.24 -4.62 23.72
CA CYS A 195 22.33 -5.58 24.83
C CYS A 195 21.15 -5.44 25.82
N ASP A 196 20.64 -6.57 26.33
CA ASP A 196 19.52 -6.58 27.30
C ASP A 196 19.96 -6.10 28.70
N PHE A 197 21.18 -6.43 29.12
CA PHE A 197 21.81 -5.99 30.36
C PHE A 197 23.33 -5.97 30.19
N PHE A 198 24.01 -5.12 30.96
CA PHE A 198 25.46 -5.00 30.97
C PHE A 198 25.94 -4.38 32.28
N LYS A 199 27.15 -4.72 32.72
CA LYS A 199 27.77 -4.13 33.91
C LYS A 199 28.49 -2.85 33.53
N VAL A 200 28.27 -1.77 34.27
CA VAL A 200 28.98 -0.50 34.07
C VAL A 200 29.87 -0.23 35.26
N ARG A 201 31.09 0.23 35.02
CA ARG A 201 32.01 0.77 36.02
C ARG A 201 32.67 2.03 35.45
N ALA A 202 32.80 3.08 36.25
CA ALA A 202 33.53 4.27 35.87
C ALA A 202 34.71 4.50 36.81
N GLU A 203 35.87 4.77 36.24
CA GLU A 203 37.08 5.04 36.99
C GLU A 203 37.87 6.19 36.40
N VAL A 204 38.68 6.82 37.24
CA VAL A 204 39.66 7.82 36.84
C VAL A 204 41.02 7.19 37.06
N GLU A 205 41.79 7.07 35.97
CA GLU A 205 43.18 6.65 36.04
C GLU A 205 44.05 7.89 36.18
N TYR A 206 44.69 8.00 37.34
CA TYR A 206 45.52 9.15 37.67
C TYR A 206 46.66 8.67 38.56
N GLY A 207 47.69 8.03 37.96
CA GLY A 207 48.74 7.32 38.70
C GLY A 207 48.22 6.01 39.30
N ASP A 208 47.27 6.12 40.22
CA ASP A 208 46.44 5.06 40.76
C ASP A 208 45.04 5.01 40.10
N ILE A 209 44.32 3.89 40.26
CA ILE A 209 42.95 3.72 39.79
C ILE A 209 41.98 4.16 40.88
N HIS A 210 41.21 5.21 40.62
CA HIS A 210 40.14 5.69 41.49
C HIS A 210 38.77 5.29 40.94
N ILE A 211 38.04 4.44 41.67
CA ILE A 211 36.69 4.02 41.28
C ILE A 211 35.71 5.16 41.59
N LEU A 212 35.24 5.82 40.54
CA LEU A 212 34.27 6.91 40.61
C LEU A 212 32.85 6.34 40.83
N ALA A 213 32.52 5.26 40.12
CA ALA A 213 31.26 4.54 40.24
C ALA A 213 31.54 3.02 40.25
N GLU A 214 31.14 2.34 41.32
CA GLU A 214 31.31 0.89 41.47
C GLU A 214 30.56 0.10 40.40
N GLU A 215 30.98 -1.13 40.16
CA GLU A 215 30.34 -2.00 39.17
C GLU A 215 28.84 -2.19 39.50
N ARG A 216 27.98 -1.80 38.55
CA ARG A 216 26.54 -1.97 38.66
C ARG A 216 25.97 -2.61 37.41
N MET A 217 25.04 -3.54 37.62
CA MET A 217 24.22 -4.09 36.54
C MET A 217 23.21 -3.05 36.04
N ILE A 218 23.27 -2.73 34.75
CA ILE A 218 22.37 -1.82 34.07
C ILE A 218 21.47 -2.64 33.15
N PHE A 219 20.16 -2.42 33.25
CA PHE A 219 19.16 -3.05 32.38
C PHE A 219 18.72 -2.08 31.30
N SER A 220 18.86 -2.47 30.03
CA SER A 220 18.25 -1.70 28.96
C SER A 220 16.72 -1.77 29.08
N PHE A 221 16.02 -0.81 28.48
CA PHE A 221 14.56 -0.82 28.48
C PHE A 221 13.98 -2.10 27.82
N LYS A 222 14.67 -2.63 26.80
CA LYS A 222 14.41 -3.96 26.21
C LYS A 222 14.57 -5.09 27.25
N GLY A 223 15.64 -5.08 28.04
CA GLY A 223 15.86 -6.03 29.14
C GLY A 223 14.81 -5.95 30.25
N LYS A 224 14.37 -4.74 30.63
CA LYS A 224 13.29 -4.54 31.62
C LYS A 224 11.96 -5.09 31.12
N LEU A 225 11.63 -4.86 29.84
CA LEU A 225 10.47 -5.46 29.20
C LEU A 225 10.55 -6.99 29.17
N LYS A 226 11.74 -7.55 28.91
CA LYS A 226 11.98 -9.00 28.92
C LYS A 226 11.73 -9.58 30.32
N GLN A 227 12.23 -8.96 31.38
CA GLN A 227 11.95 -9.42 32.76
C GLN A 227 10.46 -9.32 33.12
N LEU A 228 9.76 -8.27 32.69
CA LEU A 228 8.31 -8.17 32.89
C LEU A 228 7.55 -9.27 32.13
N THR A 229 8.03 -9.62 30.93
CA THR A 229 7.50 -10.73 30.12
C THR A 229 7.77 -12.08 30.77
N GLU A 230 8.98 -12.31 31.29
CA GLU A 230 9.36 -13.53 32.00
C GLU A 230 8.60 -13.67 33.33
N LEU A 231 8.37 -12.57 34.06
CA LEU A 231 7.51 -12.55 35.24
C LEU A 231 6.07 -12.92 34.85
N GLN A 232 5.52 -12.36 33.77
CA GLN A 232 4.18 -12.72 33.30
C GLN A 232 4.09 -14.22 33.02
N LYS A 233 5.10 -14.77 32.33
CA LYS A 233 5.18 -16.21 32.02
C LYS A 233 5.24 -17.05 33.30
N TYR A 234 6.12 -16.70 34.23
CA TYR A 234 6.25 -17.38 35.52
C TYR A 234 4.92 -17.37 36.30
N LEU A 235 4.22 -16.22 36.34
CA LEU A 235 2.92 -16.11 37.01
C LEU A 235 1.84 -16.98 36.36
N ARG A 236 1.91 -17.22 35.04
CA ARG A 236 1.01 -18.17 34.34
C ARG A 236 1.36 -19.61 34.67
N GLU A 237 2.64 -19.97 34.63
CA GLU A 237 3.14 -21.32 34.92
C GLU A 237 2.82 -21.75 36.36
N GLU A 238 2.98 -20.86 37.33
CA GLU A 238 2.67 -21.10 38.74
C GLU A 238 1.16 -20.98 39.07
N SER A 239 0.30 -20.88 38.05
CA SER A 239 -1.15 -20.73 38.19
C SER A 239 -1.56 -19.56 39.11
N TYR A 240 -0.76 -18.50 39.18
CA TYR A 240 -1.01 -17.36 40.07
C TYR A 240 -2.35 -16.68 39.75
N SER A 241 -2.74 -16.68 38.48
CA SER A 241 -4.01 -16.15 38.00
C SER A 241 -5.26 -16.85 38.53
N SER A 242 -5.15 -18.04 39.13
CA SER A 242 -6.29 -18.74 39.73
C SER A 242 -6.56 -18.33 41.18
N ARG A 243 -5.69 -17.51 41.78
CA ARG A 243 -5.76 -17.17 43.21
C ARG A 243 -6.80 -16.09 43.53
N SER A 244 -7.05 -15.15 42.62
CA SER A 244 -8.13 -14.15 42.74
C SER A 244 -8.42 -13.47 41.39
N PRO A 245 -9.57 -12.78 41.25
CA PRO A 245 -9.87 -11.96 40.09
C PRO A 245 -8.82 -10.87 39.82
N GLU A 246 -8.25 -10.27 40.86
CA GLU A 246 -7.20 -9.25 40.76
C GLU A 246 -5.88 -9.87 40.28
N ALA A 247 -5.54 -11.08 40.74
CA ALA A 247 -4.37 -11.83 40.26
C ALA A 247 -4.53 -12.26 38.79
N PHE A 248 -5.75 -12.62 38.39
CA PHE A 248 -6.10 -12.86 37.00
C PHE A 248 -5.89 -11.60 36.15
N GLN A 249 -6.46 -10.48 36.59
CA GLN A 249 -6.36 -9.19 35.92
C GLN A 249 -4.91 -8.69 35.84
N LEU A 250 -4.12 -8.86 36.90
CA LEU A 250 -2.70 -8.50 36.91
C LEU A 250 -1.92 -9.27 35.83
N THR A 251 -2.13 -10.58 35.75
CA THR A 251 -1.39 -11.49 34.85
C THR A 251 -1.84 -11.38 33.38
N HIS A 252 -3.15 -11.19 33.15
CA HIS A 252 -3.75 -11.25 31.82
C HIS A 252 -4.12 -9.89 31.23
N SER A 253 -4.13 -8.82 32.02
CA SER A 253 -4.54 -7.48 31.56
C SER A 253 -3.53 -6.39 31.91
N ILE A 254 -3.12 -6.25 33.18
CA ILE A 254 -2.28 -5.13 33.62
C ILE A 254 -0.84 -5.28 33.14
N ILE A 255 -0.17 -6.40 33.42
CA ILE A 255 1.20 -6.65 32.95
C ILE A 255 1.29 -6.58 31.42
N PRO A 256 0.45 -7.28 30.63
CA PRO A 256 0.50 -7.15 29.18
C PRO A 256 0.17 -5.74 28.67
N GLY A 257 -0.77 -5.01 29.30
CA GLY A 257 -1.04 -3.61 28.95
C GLY A 257 0.13 -2.67 29.23
N ILE A 258 0.88 -2.90 30.32
CA ILE A 258 2.12 -2.16 30.61
C ILE A 258 3.20 -2.46 29.55
N ILE A 259 3.35 -3.73 29.15
CA ILE A 259 4.28 -4.16 28.10
C ILE A 259 3.95 -3.48 26.76
N GLU A 260 2.67 -3.46 26.39
CA GLU A 260 2.15 -2.87 25.15
C GLU A 260 2.40 -1.35 25.10
N LYS A 261 2.01 -0.62 26.16
CA LYS A 261 2.24 0.83 26.25
C LYS A 261 3.72 1.20 26.18
N ALA A 262 4.56 0.39 26.83
CA ALA A 262 6.01 0.56 26.82
C ALA A 262 6.63 0.33 25.42
N ARG A 263 6.11 -0.62 24.64
CA ARG A 263 6.56 -0.89 23.25
C ARG A 263 6.15 0.22 22.28
N GLU A 264 4.92 0.72 22.37
CA GLU A 264 4.40 1.83 21.56
C GLU A 264 5.21 3.11 21.74
N THR A 265 5.48 3.47 23.00
CA THR A 265 6.01 4.80 23.34
C THR A 265 7.50 4.95 23.01
N ARG A 266 8.26 3.86 22.90
CA ARG A 266 9.72 3.87 22.71
C ARG A 266 10.22 3.14 21.46
N SER A 267 9.35 2.77 20.52
CA SER A 267 9.71 2.11 19.25
C SER A 267 10.66 0.92 19.42
N VAL A 268 10.44 0.14 20.48
CA VAL A 268 11.31 -1.00 20.81
C VAL A 268 10.93 -2.19 19.92
N PRO A 269 11.86 -2.81 19.18
CA PRO A 269 11.57 -3.97 18.36
C PRO A 269 10.97 -5.12 19.19
N CYS A 270 9.97 -5.81 18.63
CA CYS A 270 9.48 -7.08 19.18
C CYS A 270 10.64 -8.08 19.30
N ALA A 271 10.55 -8.97 20.29
CA ALA A 271 11.63 -9.87 20.70
C ALA A 271 12.32 -10.56 19.51
N GLU A 272 13.65 -10.65 19.55
CA GLU A 272 14.39 -11.52 18.63
C GLU A 272 13.99 -12.98 18.88
N PHE A 273 13.66 -13.65 17.78
CA PHE A 273 13.26 -15.04 17.70
C PHE A 273 14.18 -15.93 18.52
N ARG A 274 13.65 -16.53 19.59
CA ARG A 274 14.24 -17.78 20.08
C ARG A 274 13.85 -18.85 19.07
N GLN A 275 14.84 -19.50 18.46
CA GLN A 275 14.60 -20.83 17.90
C GLN A 275 14.04 -21.69 19.02
N SER A 276 12.77 -22.07 18.91
CA SER A 276 12.18 -23.03 19.83
C SER A 276 12.93 -24.36 19.67
N PRO A 277 13.15 -25.12 20.75
CA PRO A 277 13.78 -26.44 20.66
C PRO A 277 13.03 -27.27 19.64
N SER A 278 13.76 -27.97 18.78
CA SER A 278 13.18 -28.87 17.78
C SER A 278 12.35 -29.95 18.47
N LEU A 279 11.03 -29.75 18.54
CA LEU A 279 10.12 -30.89 18.51
C LEU A 279 10.42 -31.65 17.22
N SER A 280 10.51 -32.97 17.28
CA SER A 280 10.59 -33.80 16.08
C SER A 280 9.26 -33.70 15.34
N LEU A 281 9.12 -32.68 14.51
CA LEU A 281 7.98 -32.50 13.62
C LEU A 281 7.94 -33.66 12.65
N LEU A 282 6.73 -34.11 12.31
CA LEU A 282 6.53 -35.07 11.24
C LEU A 282 6.68 -34.35 9.90
N ASP A 283 7.23 -35.04 8.91
CA ASP A 283 7.36 -34.53 7.53
C ASP A 283 6.01 -34.44 6.78
N GLU A 284 4.90 -34.66 7.50
CA GLU A 284 3.52 -34.64 7.04
C GLU A 284 2.77 -33.43 7.64
N VAL A 285 1.86 -32.84 6.86
CA VAL A 285 1.01 -31.73 7.31
C VAL A 285 -0.42 -32.25 7.53
N ALA A 286 -1.03 -31.86 8.64
CA ALA A 286 -2.42 -32.20 8.94
C ALA A 286 -3.37 -31.18 8.30
N VAL A 287 -4.31 -31.65 7.47
CA VAL A 287 -5.33 -30.81 6.84
C VAL A 287 -6.66 -31.06 7.52
N ILE A 288 -7.19 -30.05 8.18
CA ILE A 288 -8.44 -30.12 8.94
C ILE A 288 -9.56 -29.52 8.09
N VAL A 289 -10.59 -30.33 7.83
CA VAL A 289 -11.78 -29.93 7.08
C VAL A 289 -13.01 -29.97 8.00
N PRO A 290 -13.46 -28.84 8.56
CA PRO A 290 -14.71 -28.75 9.31
C PRO A 290 -15.90 -28.79 8.33
N ILE A 291 -16.91 -29.61 8.63
CA ILE A 291 -18.02 -29.88 7.70
C ILE A 291 -19.34 -29.67 8.43
N TYR A 292 -20.15 -28.72 7.93
CA TYR A 292 -21.50 -28.47 8.46
C TYR A 292 -22.59 -28.69 7.41
N LYS A 293 -22.39 -28.26 6.15
CA LYS A 293 -23.34 -28.48 5.05
C LYS A 293 -22.61 -28.49 3.71
N GLY A 294 -23.32 -28.66 2.60
CA GLY A 294 -22.80 -28.70 1.24
C GLY A 294 -22.14 -30.04 0.91
N VAL A 295 -22.96 -31.08 0.70
CA VAL A 295 -22.46 -32.45 0.43
C VAL A 295 -21.57 -32.50 -0.82
N VAL A 296 -22.00 -31.86 -1.91
CA VAL A 296 -21.29 -31.91 -3.20
C VAL A 296 -19.97 -31.14 -3.09
N GLU A 297 -20.02 -29.95 -2.52
CA GLU A 297 -18.87 -29.08 -2.29
C GLU A 297 -17.85 -29.78 -1.39
N THR A 298 -18.29 -30.34 -0.27
CA THR A 298 -17.43 -31.05 0.69
C THR A 298 -16.73 -32.25 0.05
N CYS A 299 -17.48 -33.10 -0.66
CA CYS A 299 -16.88 -34.25 -1.34
C CYS A 299 -15.87 -33.82 -2.42
N ASN A 300 -16.13 -32.70 -3.11
CA ASN A 300 -15.21 -32.15 -4.09
C ASN A 300 -13.95 -31.58 -3.42
N CYS A 301 -14.10 -30.82 -2.32
CA CYS A 301 -12.99 -30.29 -1.53
C CYS A 301 -12.05 -31.41 -1.09
N ILE A 302 -12.56 -32.48 -0.46
CA ILE A 302 -11.73 -33.61 0.01
C ILE A 302 -10.98 -34.29 -1.15
N ARG A 303 -11.68 -34.54 -2.28
CA ARG A 303 -11.05 -35.12 -3.48
C ARG A 303 -9.92 -34.24 -4.01
N HIS A 304 -10.14 -32.94 -4.09
CA HIS A 304 -9.15 -31.97 -4.57
C HIS A 304 -7.99 -31.78 -3.61
N ALA A 305 -8.24 -31.76 -2.29
CA ALA A 305 -7.22 -31.66 -1.27
C ALA A 305 -6.23 -32.83 -1.36
N ILE A 306 -6.73 -34.08 -1.39
CA ILE A 306 -5.91 -35.30 -1.47
C ILE A 306 -5.21 -35.40 -2.83
N LYS A 307 -5.94 -35.23 -3.94
CA LYS A 307 -5.36 -35.31 -5.29
C LYS A 307 -4.32 -34.21 -5.52
N GLY A 308 -4.59 -33.01 -5.02
CA GLY A 308 -3.73 -31.84 -5.17
C GLY A 308 -2.45 -31.93 -4.35
N ALA A 309 -2.44 -32.71 -3.26
CA ALA A 309 -1.29 -32.91 -2.38
C ALA A 309 -0.47 -34.18 -2.69
N GLN A 310 -0.66 -34.85 -3.83
CA GLN A 310 0.03 -36.13 -4.14
C GLN A 310 1.57 -36.04 -4.11
N ASP A 311 2.13 -34.84 -4.21
CA ASP A 311 3.56 -34.57 -4.16
C ASP A 311 4.09 -34.33 -2.73
N PHE A 312 3.25 -34.38 -1.69
CA PHE A 312 3.63 -34.14 -0.29
C PHE A 312 2.78 -34.97 0.70
N PRO A 313 3.35 -35.56 1.77
CA PRO A 313 2.57 -36.33 2.75
C PRO A 313 1.47 -35.49 3.42
N ILE A 314 0.24 -36.02 3.43
CA ILE A 314 -0.95 -35.35 3.94
C ILE A 314 -1.70 -36.25 4.92
N ARG A 315 -2.00 -35.71 6.11
CA ARG A 315 -2.93 -36.29 7.07
C ARG A 315 -4.25 -35.53 7.04
N LEU A 316 -5.23 -36.00 6.27
CA LEU A 316 -6.53 -35.32 6.17
C LEU A 316 -7.46 -35.77 7.30
N ILE A 317 -7.93 -34.79 8.09
CA ILE A 317 -8.85 -34.94 9.22
C ILE A 317 -10.14 -34.20 8.87
N ALA A 318 -11.15 -34.95 8.42
CA ALA A 318 -12.48 -34.43 8.15
C ALA A 318 -13.37 -34.58 9.40
N ILE A 319 -14.05 -33.50 9.81
CA ILE A 319 -14.90 -33.53 11.01
C ILE A 319 -16.30 -33.05 10.63
N ASN A 320 -17.27 -33.97 10.67
CA ASN A 320 -18.69 -33.69 10.48
C ASN A 320 -19.28 -33.10 11.78
N ASP A 321 -19.63 -31.83 11.76
CA ASP A 321 -20.10 -31.01 12.88
C ASP A 321 -21.62 -31.05 13.07
N CYS A 322 -22.22 -32.24 12.93
CA CYS A 322 -23.65 -32.45 13.11
C CYS A 322 -24.51 -31.51 12.22
N GLY A 323 -24.21 -31.53 10.92
CA GLY A 323 -24.91 -30.77 9.89
C GLY A 323 -26.39 -31.11 9.69
N PRO A 324 -27.20 -30.22 9.07
CA PRO A 324 -28.63 -30.46 8.85
C PRO A 324 -28.94 -31.46 7.73
N GLU A 325 -27.97 -31.77 6.87
CA GLU A 325 -28.16 -32.66 5.71
C GLU A 325 -27.97 -34.13 6.08
N GLU A 326 -29.07 -34.89 6.14
CA GLU A 326 -29.07 -36.33 6.45
C GLU A 326 -28.16 -37.16 5.51
N THR A 327 -27.94 -36.68 4.29
CA THR A 327 -27.10 -37.36 3.29
C THR A 327 -25.60 -37.13 3.46
N MET A 328 -25.18 -36.17 4.32
CA MET A 328 -23.77 -35.82 4.52
C MET A 328 -22.98 -36.98 5.11
N GLN A 329 -23.45 -37.57 6.22
CA GLN A 329 -22.72 -38.64 6.88
C GLN A 329 -22.51 -39.87 5.98
N PRO A 330 -23.56 -40.43 5.32
CA PRO A 330 -23.36 -41.53 4.37
C PRO A 330 -22.40 -41.20 3.22
N ALA A 331 -22.41 -39.96 2.74
CA ALA A 331 -21.50 -39.52 1.68
C ALA A 331 -20.04 -39.48 2.16
N LEU A 332 -19.78 -38.97 3.36
CA LEU A 332 -18.44 -38.91 3.95
C LEU A 332 -17.89 -40.29 4.30
N GLU A 333 -18.71 -41.18 4.87
CA GLU A 333 -18.32 -42.57 5.17
C GLU A 333 -17.93 -43.31 3.90
N LYS A 334 -18.72 -43.16 2.83
CA LYS A 334 -18.38 -43.72 1.52
C LYS A 334 -17.04 -43.16 1.01
N LEU A 335 -16.85 -41.84 1.07
CA LEU A 335 -15.65 -41.19 0.55
C LEU A 335 -14.39 -41.55 1.36
N SER A 336 -14.50 -41.69 2.68
CA SER A 336 -13.40 -42.10 3.58
C SER A 336 -12.89 -43.50 3.22
N ASN A 337 -13.79 -44.43 2.90
CA ASN A 337 -13.40 -45.75 2.40
C ASN A 337 -12.75 -45.72 1.00
N GLU A 338 -13.10 -44.75 0.15
CA GLU A 338 -12.55 -44.62 -1.21
C GLU A 338 -11.15 -43.96 -1.23
N LEU A 339 -10.89 -43.00 -0.34
CA LEU A 339 -9.70 -42.14 -0.39
C LEU A 339 -8.78 -42.25 0.83
N ASP A 340 -9.14 -43.06 1.82
CA ASP A 340 -8.36 -43.33 3.04
C ASP A 340 -7.98 -42.05 3.81
N PHE A 341 -8.97 -41.40 4.44
CA PHE A 341 -8.77 -40.24 5.33
C PHE A 341 -9.48 -40.42 6.67
N GLU A 342 -9.04 -39.68 7.69
CA GLU A 342 -9.63 -39.73 9.02
C GLU A 342 -10.95 -38.97 9.07
N LEU A 343 -12.05 -39.68 9.33
CA LEU A 343 -13.39 -39.10 9.49
C LEU A 343 -13.82 -39.14 10.96
N TYR A 344 -14.18 -37.99 11.50
CA TYR A 344 -14.75 -37.84 12.84
C TYR A 344 -16.12 -37.19 12.80
N HIS A 345 -16.94 -37.48 13.81
CA HIS A 345 -18.27 -36.90 13.98
C HIS A 345 -18.37 -36.20 15.34
N ASN A 346 -18.92 -34.99 15.36
CA ASN A 346 -19.40 -34.36 16.59
C ASN A 346 -20.83 -34.83 16.88
N SER A 347 -21.16 -35.02 18.16
CA SER A 347 -22.51 -35.39 18.59
C SER A 347 -23.51 -34.22 18.57
N GLU A 348 -23.00 -33.00 18.51
CA GLU A 348 -23.74 -31.75 18.43
C GLU A 348 -22.97 -30.75 17.57
N ASN A 349 -23.63 -29.70 17.08
CA ASN A 349 -23.00 -28.63 16.33
C ASN A 349 -22.16 -27.73 17.28
N MET A 350 -20.85 -27.96 17.28
CA MET A 350 -19.85 -27.22 18.06
C MET A 350 -19.48 -25.88 17.40
N GLY A 351 -19.92 -25.65 16.17
CA GLY A 351 -19.52 -24.52 15.34
C GLY A 351 -18.11 -24.68 14.79
N PHE A 352 -17.71 -23.72 13.96
CA PHE A 352 -16.40 -23.73 13.31
C PHE A 352 -15.26 -23.82 14.35
N VAL A 353 -15.27 -22.93 15.34
CA VAL A 353 -14.21 -22.82 16.36
C VAL A 353 -14.00 -24.13 17.13
N GLY A 354 -15.07 -24.72 17.67
CA GLY A 354 -14.99 -25.96 18.42
C GLY A 354 -14.51 -27.13 17.54
N THR A 355 -15.01 -27.19 16.31
CA THR A 355 -14.65 -28.25 15.34
C THR A 355 -13.18 -28.16 14.91
N VAL A 356 -12.69 -26.98 14.54
CA VAL A 356 -11.28 -26.82 14.15
C VAL A 356 -10.35 -27.01 15.33
N ASN A 357 -10.71 -26.56 16.54
CA ASN A 357 -9.93 -26.82 17.75
C ASN A 357 -9.83 -28.32 18.06
N ARG A 358 -10.92 -29.08 17.89
CA ARG A 358 -10.88 -30.55 18.00
C ARG A 358 -9.90 -31.13 16.98
N GLY A 359 -9.96 -30.70 15.72
CA GLY A 359 -9.01 -31.13 14.69
C GLY A 359 -7.56 -30.79 15.03
N MET A 360 -7.29 -29.57 15.51
CA MET A 360 -5.95 -29.11 15.85
C MET A 360 -5.34 -29.90 17.02
N LYS A 361 -6.17 -30.36 17.96
CA LYS A 361 -5.76 -31.26 19.05
C LYS A 361 -5.46 -32.67 18.54
N LEU A 362 -6.23 -33.19 17.57
CA LEU A 362 -5.97 -34.49 16.93
C LEU A 362 -4.69 -34.46 16.06
N ALA A 363 -4.37 -33.31 15.50
CA ALA A 363 -3.19 -33.03 14.70
C ALA A 363 -1.90 -32.77 15.52
N GLU A 364 -1.83 -33.27 16.76
CA GLU A 364 -0.66 -33.08 17.64
C GLU A 364 0.66 -33.39 16.89
N LYS A 365 1.68 -32.56 17.08
CA LYS A 365 3.02 -32.67 16.44
C LYS A 365 3.06 -32.46 14.91
N HIS A 366 1.98 -31.99 14.29
CA HIS A 366 1.95 -31.63 12.87
C HIS A 366 1.78 -30.12 12.70
N ASP A 367 2.36 -29.56 11.64
CA ASP A 367 1.85 -28.31 11.09
C ASP A 367 0.41 -28.54 10.61
N VAL A 368 -0.41 -27.49 10.63
CA VAL A 368 -1.85 -27.61 10.36
C VAL A 368 -2.26 -26.70 9.21
N VAL A 369 -3.15 -27.18 8.35
CA VAL A 369 -3.98 -26.34 7.48
C VAL A 369 -5.43 -26.41 7.96
N LEU A 370 -6.04 -25.25 8.17
CA LEU A 370 -7.49 -25.13 8.25
C LEU A 370 -8.03 -24.91 6.84
N LEU A 371 -8.89 -25.79 6.35
CA LEU A 371 -9.41 -25.77 4.98
C LEU A 371 -10.94 -25.85 4.98
N ASN A 372 -11.60 -24.81 4.49
CA ASN A 372 -13.06 -24.82 4.39
C ASN A 372 -13.56 -25.90 3.41
N SER A 373 -14.73 -26.47 3.70
CA SER A 373 -15.31 -27.56 2.92
C SER A 373 -15.84 -27.15 1.54
N ASP A 374 -15.88 -25.84 1.25
CA ASP A 374 -16.28 -25.25 -0.04
C ASP A 374 -15.10 -24.67 -0.83
N THR A 375 -13.91 -25.24 -0.62
CA THR A 375 -12.71 -24.90 -1.38
C THR A 375 -12.40 -25.95 -2.45
N VAL A 376 -11.64 -25.53 -3.46
CA VAL A 376 -11.09 -26.42 -4.49
C VAL A 376 -9.57 -26.21 -4.49
N PRO A 377 -8.82 -26.99 -3.69
CA PRO A 377 -7.36 -26.95 -3.71
C PRO A 377 -6.78 -27.38 -5.07
N SER A 378 -5.72 -26.71 -5.50
CA SER A 378 -5.02 -27.00 -6.75
C SER A 378 -3.94 -28.07 -6.60
N LYS A 379 -3.39 -28.57 -7.70
CA LYS A 379 -2.16 -29.37 -7.69
C LYS A 379 -0.98 -28.60 -7.04
N GLY A 380 -0.22 -29.29 -6.18
CA GLY A 380 0.98 -28.78 -5.51
C GLY A 380 0.72 -27.80 -4.36
N TRP A 381 -0.55 -27.59 -3.99
CA TRP A 381 -0.95 -26.54 -3.05
C TRP A 381 -0.29 -26.68 -1.67
N LEU A 382 -0.31 -27.90 -1.10
CA LEU A 382 0.14 -28.15 0.26
C LEU A 382 1.66 -27.99 0.42
N ARG A 383 2.42 -28.53 -0.52
CA ARG A 383 3.87 -28.34 -0.59
C ARG A 383 4.22 -26.86 -0.68
N THR A 384 3.52 -26.12 -1.54
CA THR A 384 3.77 -24.69 -1.73
C THR A 384 3.54 -23.88 -0.45
N LEU A 385 2.42 -24.11 0.25
CA LEU A 385 2.15 -23.43 1.53
C LEU A 385 3.20 -23.75 2.58
N ARG A 386 3.62 -25.02 2.68
CA ARG A 386 4.69 -25.45 3.58
C ARG A 386 6.01 -24.77 3.23
N ASP A 387 6.41 -24.77 1.96
CA ASP A 387 7.69 -24.21 1.54
C ASP A 387 7.73 -22.69 1.76
N GLU A 388 6.61 -21.99 1.52
CA GLU A 388 6.45 -20.57 1.86
C GLU A 388 6.55 -20.33 3.37
N ALA A 389 5.88 -21.14 4.18
CA ALA A 389 5.93 -21.01 5.64
C ALA A 389 7.36 -21.14 6.15
N TYR A 390 8.13 -22.12 5.66
CA TYR A 390 9.52 -22.34 6.08
C TYR A 390 10.56 -21.53 5.32
N GLY A 391 10.16 -20.77 4.29
CA GLY A 391 11.05 -19.83 3.58
C GLY A 391 11.58 -18.71 4.48
N ASN A 392 10.88 -18.39 5.57
CA ASN A 392 11.36 -17.48 6.60
C ASN A 392 10.98 -17.98 8.01
N ALA A 393 11.94 -17.92 8.95
CA ALA A 393 11.74 -18.36 10.33
C ALA A 393 10.62 -17.59 11.06
N SER A 394 10.35 -16.34 10.66
CA SER A 394 9.34 -15.47 11.28
C SER A 394 7.92 -15.66 10.74
N ILE A 395 7.72 -16.38 9.64
CA ILE A 395 6.38 -16.64 9.10
C ILE A 395 5.69 -17.67 10.00
N GLY A 396 4.55 -17.29 10.56
CA GLY A 396 3.74 -18.17 11.38
C GLY A 396 2.57 -18.79 10.63
N THR A 397 1.95 -18.01 9.74
CA THR A 397 0.78 -18.45 8.97
C THR A 397 0.91 -18.05 7.50
N VAL A 398 0.34 -18.87 6.60
CA VAL A 398 0.33 -18.62 5.15
C VAL A 398 -1.09 -18.82 4.60
N THR A 399 -1.55 -17.83 3.84
CA THR A 399 -2.81 -17.85 3.09
C THR A 399 -2.50 -17.75 1.59
N PRO A 400 -3.06 -18.62 0.72
CA PRO A 400 -2.89 -18.46 -0.72
C PRO A 400 -3.77 -17.32 -1.28
N ILE A 401 -3.59 -16.98 -2.55
CA ILE A 401 -4.53 -16.13 -3.28
C ILE A 401 -5.76 -16.95 -3.72
N SER A 402 -6.92 -16.32 -3.86
CA SER A 402 -8.21 -16.96 -4.23
C SER A 402 -9.10 -16.02 -5.03
N ASN A 403 -10.19 -16.53 -5.62
CA ASN A 403 -11.22 -15.71 -6.26
C ASN A 403 -12.09 -14.96 -5.23
N ASN A 404 -12.36 -15.60 -4.09
CA ASN A 404 -13.24 -15.08 -3.04
C ASN A 404 -12.51 -15.17 -1.69
N ALA A 405 -11.71 -14.16 -1.37
CA ALA A 405 -10.95 -14.10 -0.12
C ALA A 405 -10.64 -12.67 0.33
N THR A 406 -11.57 -11.73 0.13
CA THR A 406 -11.47 -10.32 0.53
C THR A 406 -10.14 -9.67 0.13
N ILE A 407 -9.21 -9.44 1.06
CA ILE A 407 -7.89 -8.84 0.83
C ILE A 407 -6.90 -9.76 0.08
N CYS A 408 -7.26 -11.02 -0.11
CA CYS A 408 -6.53 -12.01 -0.91
C CYS A 408 -7.25 -12.36 -2.21
N SER A 409 -8.29 -11.61 -2.59
CA SER A 409 -9.06 -11.84 -3.81
C SER A 409 -8.31 -11.45 -5.08
N TYR A 410 -8.45 -12.26 -6.13
CA TYR A 410 -8.03 -11.97 -7.50
C TYR A 410 -9.16 -12.34 -8.48
N PRO A 411 -9.42 -11.56 -9.56
CA PRO A 411 -8.71 -10.35 -9.97
C PRO A 411 -8.96 -9.13 -9.08
N ASP A 412 -10.21 -8.86 -8.71
CA ASP A 412 -10.58 -7.62 -8.04
C ASP A 412 -10.40 -7.72 -6.52
N PHE A 413 -9.69 -6.74 -5.96
CA PHE A 413 -9.37 -6.64 -4.53
C PHE A 413 -10.63 -6.37 -3.71
N CYS A 414 -10.76 -7.04 -2.56
CA CYS A 414 -11.90 -6.92 -1.65
C CYS A 414 -13.28 -7.25 -2.26
N LEU A 415 -13.31 -7.95 -3.40
CA LEU A 415 -14.54 -8.41 -4.03
C LEU A 415 -14.58 -9.94 -4.13
N ASP A 416 -15.80 -10.46 -4.21
CA ASP A 416 -16.05 -11.85 -4.55
C ASP A 416 -15.96 -11.98 -6.07
N ASN A 417 -14.91 -12.66 -6.54
CA ASN A 417 -14.70 -12.86 -7.95
C ASN A 417 -15.17 -14.26 -8.39
N GLU A 418 -15.53 -14.34 -9.66
CA GLU A 418 -15.51 -15.61 -10.38
C GLU A 418 -14.07 -16.05 -10.64
N VAL A 419 -13.85 -17.35 -10.79
CA VAL A 419 -12.56 -17.85 -11.28
C VAL A 419 -12.31 -17.31 -12.69
N VAL A 420 -11.04 -17.03 -12.98
CA VAL A 420 -10.57 -16.54 -14.28
C VAL A 420 -11.16 -17.37 -15.43
N SER A 421 -11.93 -16.72 -16.30
CA SER A 421 -12.70 -17.38 -17.34
C SER A 421 -11.79 -18.10 -18.34
N GLY A 422 -12.11 -19.35 -18.65
CA GLY A 422 -11.32 -20.20 -19.55
C GLY A 422 -10.10 -20.86 -18.90
N TYR A 423 -9.88 -20.71 -17.60
CA TYR A 423 -8.82 -21.38 -16.85
C TYR A 423 -9.39 -22.31 -15.79
N THR A 424 -8.77 -23.48 -15.66
CA THR A 424 -9.00 -24.37 -14.51
C THR A 424 -8.16 -23.92 -13.30
N VAL A 425 -8.57 -24.30 -12.10
CA VAL A 425 -7.82 -24.03 -10.85
C VAL A 425 -6.38 -24.57 -10.91
N ASP A 426 -6.19 -25.74 -11.52
CA ASP A 426 -4.86 -26.35 -11.72
C ASP A 426 -3.99 -25.55 -12.72
N GLU A 427 -4.57 -24.99 -13.78
CA GLU A 427 -3.85 -24.13 -14.72
C GLU A 427 -3.45 -22.79 -14.09
N LEU A 428 -4.31 -22.22 -13.22
CA LEU A 428 -3.95 -21.04 -12.45
C LEU A 428 -2.81 -21.34 -11.47
N ALA A 429 -2.87 -22.46 -10.77
CA ALA A 429 -1.79 -22.88 -9.87
C ALA A 429 -0.47 -23.15 -10.61
N GLU A 430 -0.52 -23.72 -11.82
CA GLU A 430 0.67 -23.87 -12.68
C GLU A 430 1.30 -22.51 -12.98
N ILE A 431 0.49 -21.50 -13.33
CA ILE A 431 0.98 -20.13 -13.56
C ILE A 431 1.57 -19.56 -12.27
N CYS A 432 0.82 -19.67 -11.16
CA CYS A 432 1.25 -19.24 -9.84
C CYS A 432 2.59 -19.87 -9.42
N SER A 433 2.83 -21.15 -9.72
CA SER A 433 4.06 -21.84 -9.33
C SER A 433 5.34 -21.24 -9.93
N THR A 434 5.20 -20.43 -10.99
CA THR A 434 6.32 -19.70 -11.59
C THR A 434 6.55 -18.32 -10.96
N ASN A 435 5.71 -17.90 -10.02
CA ASN A 435 5.80 -16.60 -9.36
C ASN A 435 7.02 -16.51 -8.45
N ILE A 436 7.68 -15.36 -8.53
CA ILE A 436 8.94 -15.09 -7.83
C ILE A 436 8.78 -14.04 -6.73
N SER A 437 7.65 -13.33 -6.67
CA SER A 437 7.41 -12.37 -5.60
C SER A 437 7.45 -13.03 -4.23
N ASP A 438 8.04 -12.34 -3.27
CA ASP A 438 7.99 -12.73 -1.87
C ASP A 438 6.57 -12.60 -1.31
N PRO A 439 6.18 -13.43 -0.33
CA PRO A 439 4.88 -13.31 0.30
C PRO A 439 4.73 -11.97 1.04
N ILE A 440 3.51 -11.42 1.02
CA ILE A 440 3.17 -10.11 1.61
C ILE A 440 2.55 -10.30 2.99
N ASP A 441 2.97 -9.49 3.96
CA ASP A 441 2.38 -9.50 5.30
C ASP A 441 0.90 -9.11 5.27
N LEU A 442 0.07 -9.89 5.95
CA LEU A 442 -1.34 -9.64 6.17
C LEU A 442 -1.57 -9.14 7.60
N PRO A 443 -2.53 -8.23 7.81
CA PRO A 443 -2.97 -7.88 9.17
C PRO A 443 -3.57 -9.10 9.88
N THR A 444 -4.29 -9.95 9.12
CA THR A 444 -4.84 -11.23 9.60
C THR A 444 -4.83 -12.25 8.48
N ALA A 445 -4.51 -13.51 8.80
CA ALA A 445 -4.73 -14.63 7.88
C ALA A 445 -6.23 -14.84 7.62
N HIS A 446 -6.57 -15.57 6.55
CA HIS A 446 -7.96 -15.77 6.15
C HIS A 446 -8.39 -17.23 6.33
N GLY A 447 -9.53 -17.46 6.98
CA GLY A 447 -9.98 -18.78 7.43
C GLY A 447 -10.36 -19.79 6.34
N TYR A 448 -10.52 -19.38 5.07
CA TYR A 448 -10.90 -20.32 4.00
C TYR A 448 -9.79 -21.34 3.72
N CYS A 449 -8.53 -20.91 3.82
CA CYS A 449 -7.34 -21.75 3.78
C CYS A 449 -6.21 -21.07 4.54
N MET A 450 -5.87 -21.62 5.72
CA MET A 450 -4.88 -21.06 6.62
C MET A 450 -3.88 -22.14 7.06
N TYR A 451 -2.64 -22.04 6.57
CA TYR A 451 -1.52 -22.84 7.08
C TYR A 451 -1.01 -22.23 8.40
N ILE A 452 -0.76 -23.05 9.41
CA ILE A 452 -0.27 -22.66 10.74
C ILE A 452 0.87 -23.60 11.14
N LYS A 453 2.06 -23.05 11.38
CA LYS A 453 3.16 -23.86 11.92
C LYS A 453 2.83 -24.35 13.33
N ARG A 454 3.32 -25.54 13.67
CA ARG A 454 3.11 -26.18 14.96
C ARG A 454 3.67 -25.36 16.10
N VAL A 455 4.90 -24.87 15.94
CA VAL A 455 5.54 -23.99 16.92
C VAL A 455 4.70 -22.73 17.22
N VAL A 456 4.02 -22.18 16.21
CA VAL A 456 3.15 -21.01 16.38
C VAL A 456 1.90 -21.42 17.15
N LEU A 457 1.27 -22.55 16.80
CA LEU A 457 0.08 -23.00 17.50
C LEU A 457 0.36 -23.35 18.97
N ASP A 458 1.54 -23.90 19.27
CA ASP A 458 1.97 -24.23 20.63
C ASP A 458 2.26 -22.96 21.46
N GLU A 459 2.79 -21.90 20.85
CA GLU A 459 3.05 -20.62 21.53
C GLU A 459 1.82 -19.73 21.68
N VAL A 460 1.00 -19.62 20.63
CA VAL A 460 -0.17 -18.74 20.57
C VAL A 460 -1.37 -19.38 21.27
N GLY A 461 -1.48 -20.71 21.20
CA GLY A 461 -2.64 -21.48 21.64
C GLY A 461 -3.77 -21.49 20.60
N TYR A 462 -4.73 -22.39 20.82
CA TYR A 462 -5.91 -22.60 19.95
C TYR A 462 -6.83 -21.37 19.86
N PHE A 463 -7.93 -21.50 19.11
CA PHE A 463 -8.96 -20.46 19.07
C PHE A 463 -9.75 -20.41 20.37
N ASP A 464 -10.20 -19.21 20.77
CA ASP A 464 -10.90 -18.98 22.02
C ASP A 464 -12.41 -19.29 21.86
N GLU A 465 -12.79 -20.54 22.13
CA GLU A 465 -14.16 -21.05 22.01
C GLU A 465 -15.16 -20.25 22.87
N GLN A 466 -14.76 -19.87 24.09
CA GLN A 466 -15.63 -19.09 24.99
C GLN A 466 -15.89 -17.69 24.46
N LYS A 467 -14.88 -17.10 23.80
CA LYS A 467 -14.98 -15.76 23.24
C LYS A 467 -15.74 -15.74 21.91
N TRP A 468 -15.46 -16.66 20.99
CA TRP A 468 -15.98 -16.58 19.61
C TRP A 468 -17.17 -17.50 19.33
N GLY A 469 -17.51 -18.39 20.26
CA GLY A 469 -18.67 -19.26 20.13
C GLY A 469 -18.58 -20.12 18.87
N LYS A 470 -19.56 -19.98 17.97
CA LYS A 470 -19.66 -20.79 16.75
C LYS A 470 -18.77 -20.32 15.59
N GLY A 471 -18.11 -19.16 15.67
CA GLY A 471 -17.19 -18.68 14.64
C GLY A 471 -17.26 -17.17 14.42
N TYR A 472 -16.57 -16.73 13.38
CA TYR A 472 -16.31 -15.32 13.04
C TYR A 472 -15.43 -14.56 14.06
N ALA A 473 -14.34 -13.96 13.55
CA ALA A 473 -13.27 -13.21 14.25
C ALA A 473 -12.20 -14.03 15.02
N GLU A 474 -12.32 -15.35 15.11
CA GLU A 474 -11.35 -16.25 15.73
C GLU A 474 -9.98 -16.23 15.04
N GLU A 475 -9.96 -16.24 13.71
CA GLU A 475 -8.75 -16.19 12.89
C GLU A 475 -8.08 -14.82 12.98
N ASN A 476 -8.87 -13.75 13.10
CA ASN A 476 -8.36 -12.39 13.30
C ASN A 476 -7.70 -12.27 14.67
N ASP A 477 -8.38 -12.73 15.74
CA ASP A 477 -7.82 -12.78 17.09
C ASP A 477 -6.56 -13.64 17.17
N PHE A 478 -6.55 -14.83 16.55
CA PHE A 478 -5.36 -15.68 16.47
C PHE A 478 -4.20 -14.97 15.76
N SER A 479 -4.47 -14.37 14.60
CA SER A 479 -3.46 -13.66 13.81
C SER A 479 -2.87 -12.47 14.57
N LEU A 480 -3.71 -11.72 15.30
CA LEU A 480 -3.27 -10.60 16.14
C LEU A 480 -2.47 -11.08 17.34
N ARG A 481 -2.87 -12.17 18.00
CA ARG A 481 -2.06 -12.80 19.07
C ARG A 481 -0.72 -13.30 18.56
N ALA A 482 -0.69 -13.93 17.38
CA ALA A 482 0.53 -14.38 16.72
C ALA A 482 1.46 -13.19 16.40
N ALA A 483 0.91 -12.11 15.82
CA ALA A 483 1.65 -10.89 15.53
C ALA A 483 2.22 -10.22 16.80
N LYS A 484 1.48 -10.22 17.91
CA LYS A 484 1.97 -9.72 19.21
C LYS A 484 3.15 -10.51 19.78
N LEU A 485 3.33 -11.77 19.34
CA LEU A 485 4.48 -12.62 19.66
C LEU A 485 5.61 -12.52 18.62
N GLY A 486 5.44 -11.74 17.54
CA GLY A 486 6.44 -11.54 16.49
C GLY A 486 6.26 -12.45 15.27
N TRP A 487 5.21 -13.26 15.21
CA TRP A 487 4.92 -14.10 14.05
C TRP A 487 4.26 -13.28 12.93
N ARG A 488 4.70 -13.52 11.70
CA ARG A 488 4.13 -12.91 10.50
C ARG A 488 3.00 -13.77 9.95
N ASN A 489 1.88 -13.14 9.61
CA ASN A 489 0.82 -13.75 8.82
C ASN A 489 1.02 -13.28 7.38
N VAL A 490 1.09 -14.17 6.40
CA VAL A 490 1.42 -13.76 5.02
C VAL A 490 0.49 -14.33 3.97
N VAL A 491 0.36 -13.62 2.85
CA VAL A 491 -0.28 -14.10 1.62
C VAL A 491 0.77 -14.44 0.56
N THR A 492 0.53 -15.52 -0.19
CA THR A 492 1.37 -15.93 -1.32
C THR A 492 0.57 -16.09 -2.61
N ASN A 493 1.16 -15.72 -3.75
CA ASN A 493 0.62 -15.99 -5.08
C ASN A 493 1.29 -17.19 -5.77
N LYS A 494 2.02 -18.05 -5.03
CA LYS A 494 2.72 -19.20 -5.63
C LYS A 494 1.83 -20.43 -5.83
N THR A 495 0.63 -20.42 -5.27
CA THR A 495 -0.44 -21.37 -5.56
C THR A 495 -1.78 -20.64 -5.62
N TYR A 496 -2.82 -21.29 -6.12
CA TYR A 496 -4.17 -20.74 -6.20
C TYR A 496 -5.17 -21.74 -5.62
N ILE A 497 -6.09 -21.29 -4.76
CA ILE A 497 -7.17 -22.13 -4.24
C ILE A 497 -8.48 -21.40 -4.50
N GLN A 498 -9.41 -22.05 -5.20
CA GLN A 498 -10.74 -21.47 -5.39
C GLN A 498 -11.56 -21.62 -4.10
N HIS A 499 -12.30 -20.59 -3.75
CA HIS A 499 -13.28 -20.58 -2.67
C HIS A 499 -14.67 -20.29 -3.26
N LEU A 500 -15.62 -21.19 -3.03
CA LEU A 500 -16.97 -21.09 -3.62
C LEU A 500 -17.87 -20.13 -2.86
N GLY A 501 -17.66 -19.95 -1.55
CA GLY A 501 -18.41 -19.02 -0.70
C GLY A 501 -19.89 -19.39 -0.47
N SER A 502 -20.35 -20.56 -0.94
CA SER A 502 -21.77 -20.98 -0.91
C SER A 502 -22.17 -21.73 0.37
N VAL A 503 -21.19 -22.15 1.20
CA VAL A 503 -21.42 -23.05 2.34
C VAL A 503 -21.18 -22.34 3.68
N SER A 504 -20.49 -21.21 3.70
CA SER A 504 -20.16 -20.50 4.93
C SER A 504 -21.34 -19.67 5.46
N PHE A 505 -21.81 -20.02 6.68
CA PHE A 505 -22.83 -19.37 7.51
C PHE A 505 -24.13 -18.94 6.77
N ALA A 506 -25.12 -19.84 6.67
CA ALA A 506 -26.36 -19.58 5.90
C ALA A 506 -27.63 -19.30 6.72
N GLU A 507 -27.56 -19.18 8.05
CA GLU A 507 -28.73 -18.79 8.84
C GLU A 507 -28.30 -17.81 9.96
N ASP A 508 -28.91 -16.61 9.95
CA ASP A 508 -28.79 -15.49 10.91
C ASP A 508 -27.40 -14.80 11.02
N THR A 509 -26.77 -14.58 9.87
CA THR A 509 -25.35 -14.21 9.75
C THR A 509 -24.99 -12.78 10.09
N GLU A 510 -25.71 -11.79 9.56
CA GLU A 510 -25.22 -10.40 9.63
C GLU A 510 -25.17 -9.86 11.06
N GLY A 511 -26.18 -10.16 11.88
CA GLY A 511 -26.22 -9.76 13.29
C GLY A 511 -25.13 -10.44 14.13
N PHE A 512 -24.90 -11.74 13.90
CA PHE A 512 -23.86 -12.51 14.60
C PHE A 512 -22.45 -12.04 14.20
N ILE A 513 -22.21 -11.88 12.90
CA ILE A 513 -20.97 -11.33 12.33
C ILE A 513 -20.68 -9.94 12.88
N ALA A 514 -21.67 -9.03 12.82
CA ALA A 514 -21.52 -7.67 13.32
C ALA A 514 -21.22 -7.64 14.83
N ALA A 515 -21.88 -8.48 15.63
CA ALA A 515 -21.64 -8.58 17.06
C ALA A 515 -20.20 -9.07 17.37
N ASN A 516 -19.71 -10.08 16.65
CA ASN A 516 -18.34 -10.56 16.84
C ASN A 516 -17.29 -9.57 16.34
N LEU A 517 -17.54 -8.82 15.25
CA LEU A 517 -16.66 -7.71 14.84
C LEU A 517 -16.63 -6.59 15.88
N GLN A 518 -17.79 -6.23 16.43
CA GLN A 518 -17.86 -5.21 17.49
C GLN A 518 -17.04 -5.66 18.71
N LYS A 519 -17.14 -6.94 19.08
CA LYS A 519 -16.34 -7.52 20.16
C LYS A 519 -14.84 -7.51 19.84
N LEU A 520 -14.45 -7.89 18.63
CA LEU A 520 -13.06 -7.85 18.16
C LEU A 520 -12.51 -6.42 18.24
N ASN A 521 -13.24 -5.45 17.72
CA ASN A 521 -12.85 -4.03 17.74
C ASN A 521 -12.79 -3.49 19.17
N GLY A 522 -13.60 -3.99 20.10
CA GLY A 522 -13.48 -3.66 21.52
C GLY A 522 -12.21 -4.20 22.17
N LEU A 523 -11.75 -5.39 21.76
CA LEU A 523 -10.50 -6.02 22.24
C LEU A 523 -9.25 -5.44 21.57
N TYR A 524 -9.38 -5.03 20.31
CA TYR A 524 -8.31 -4.47 19.47
C TYR A 524 -8.80 -3.16 18.83
N PRO A 525 -8.81 -2.03 19.58
CA PRO A 525 -9.35 -0.76 19.10
C PRO A 525 -8.69 -0.19 17.83
N ASP A 526 -7.43 -0.54 17.58
CA ASP A 526 -6.68 -0.10 16.40
C ASP A 526 -6.90 -1.00 15.17
N TYR A 527 -7.55 -2.15 15.33
CA TYR A 527 -7.75 -3.12 14.25
C TYR A 527 -8.50 -2.53 13.05
N PRO A 528 -9.60 -1.76 13.19
CA PRO A 528 -10.26 -1.13 12.06
C PRO A 528 -9.35 -0.22 11.25
N LYS A 529 -8.52 0.59 11.92
CA LYS A 529 -7.56 1.49 11.26
C LYS A 529 -6.45 0.73 10.56
N LEU A 530 -5.99 -0.38 11.15
CA LEU A 530 -5.01 -1.27 10.52
C LEU A 530 -5.56 -1.84 9.20
N ILE A 531 -6.80 -2.31 9.20
CA ILE A 531 -7.46 -2.83 7.99
C ILE A 531 -7.69 -1.72 6.96
N GLU A 532 -8.19 -0.55 7.39
CA GLU A 532 -8.40 0.60 6.50
C GLU A 532 -7.10 1.04 5.82
N SER A 533 -6.01 1.17 6.58
CA SER A 533 -4.68 1.48 6.02
C SER A 533 -4.21 0.40 5.05
N PHE A 534 -4.38 -0.88 5.41
CA PHE A 534 -3.98 -1.98 4.55
C PHE A 534 -4.74 -2.00 3.21
N ILE A 535 -6.06 -1.76 3.25
CA ILE A 535 -6.90 -1.67 2.05
C ILE A 535 -6.51 -0.46 1.21
N HIS A 536 -6.22 0.68 1.85
CA HIS A 536 -5.77 1.89 1.17
C HIS A 536 -4.43 1.71 0.45
N ASP A 537 -3.45 1.09 1.13
CA ASP A 537 -2.10 0.90 0.62
C ASP A 537 -2.01 -0.25 -0.40
N ASP A 538 -2.90 -1.25 -0.28
CA ASP A 538 -3.02 -2.43 -1.12
C ASP A 538 -1.67 -3.08 -1.50
N PRO A 539 -0.89 -3.53 -0.51
CA PRO A 539 0.43 -4.13 -0.77
C PRO A 539 0.32 -5.44 -1.56
N VAL A 540 -0.84 -6.11 -1.54
CA VAL A 540 -1.13 -7.36 -2.26
C VAL A 540 -1.27 -7.12 -3.77
N ARG A 541 -1.42 -5.87 -4.23
CA ARG A 541 -1.46 -5.51 -5.67
C ARG A 541 -0.31 -6.10 -6.46
N LYS A 542 0.91 -6.12 -5.89
CA LYS A 542 2.09 -6.68 -6.55
C LYS A 542 1.92 -8.16 -6.88
N LEU A 543 1.36 -8.93 -5.95
CA LEU A 543 1.09 -10.35 -6.12
C LEU A 543 0.01 -10.60 -7.18
N ARG A 544 -1.06 -9.80 -7.16
CA ARG A 544 -2.14 -9.84 -8.17
C ARG A 544 -1.63 -9.45 -9.54
N ARG A 545 -0.82 -8.39 -9.63
CA ARG A 545 -0.22 -7.93 -10.88
C ARG A 545 0.64 -9.02 -11.51
N GLU A 546 1.54 -9.65 -10.76
CA GLU A 546 2.40 -10.71 -11.31
C GLU A 546 1.58 -11.89 -11.88
N LEU A 547 0.52 -12.31 -11.18
CA LEU A 547 -0.39 -13.34 -11.67
C LEU A 547 -1.12 -12.88 -12.94
N GLY A 548 -1.67 -11.67 -12.93
CA GLY A 548 -2.36 -11.07 -14.08
C GLY A 548 -1.47 -10.96 -15.31
N GLU A 549 -0.26 -10.44 -15.16
CA GLU A 549 0.71 -10.30 -16.26
C GLU A 549 1.00 -11.64 -16.94
N LYS A 550 1.17 -12.71 -16.15
CA LYS A 550 1.45 -14.04 -16.68
C LYS A 550 0.24 -14.67 -17.37
N ILE A 551 -0.97 -14.48 -16.81
CA ILE A 551 -2.20 -14.92 -17.46
C ILE A 551 -2.32 -14.23 -18.81
N LEU A 552 -2.27 -12.88 -18.85
CA LEU A 552 -2.39 -12.09 -20.07
C LEU A 552 -1.32 -12.44 -21.12
N ARG A 553 -0.07 -12.64 -20.71
CA ARG A 553 1.02 -13.10 -21.59
C ARG A 553 0.75 -14.49 -22.16
N ARG A 554 0.14 -15.40 -21.39
CA ARG A 554 -0.21 -16.76 -21.86
C ARG A 554 -1.30 -16.70 -22.93
N GLU A 555 -2.21 -15.73 -22.88
CA GLU A 555 -3.29 -15.58 -23.86
C GLU A 555 -2.80 -15.23 -25.26
N VAL A 556 -1.79 -14.35 -25.35
CA VAL A 556 -1.14 -14.01 -26.63
C VAL A 556 -0.58 -15.25 -27.33
N ASN A 557 -0.18 -16.26 -26.54
CA ASN A 557 0.48 -17.47 -27.03
C ASN A 557 -0.45 -18.70 -27.11
N SER A 558 -1.72 -18.58 -26.73
CA SER A 558 -2.61 -19.73 -26.56
C SER A 558 -3.62 -19.88 -27.70
N VAL A 559 -3.73 -21.09 -28.22
CA VAL A 559 -4.78 -21.51 -29.18
C VAL A 559 -6.02 -22.06 -28.44
N LYS A 560 -5.96 -22.20 -27.11
CA LYS A 560 -7.03 -22.84 -26.30
C LYS A 560 -8.19 -21.91 -25.96
N LEU A 561 -7.99 -20.60 -25.94
CA LEU A 561 -9.07 -19.62 -25.78
C LEU A 561 -9.91 -19.61 -27.06
N ALA A 562 -11.20 -19.29 -26.97
CA ALA A 562 -12.14 -19.39 -28.09
C ALA A 562 -11.74 -18.46 -29.27
N GLY A 563 -10.88 -18.94 -30.15
CA GLY A 563 -10.30 -18.20 -31.27
C GLY A 563 -8.79 -18.41 -31.32
N ALA A 564 -8.26 -18.86 -32.47
CA ALA A 564 -6.82 -19.02 -32.66
C ALA A 564 -6.15 -17.63 -32.69
N VAL A 565 -5.68 -17.13 -31.55
CA VAL A 565 -4.87 -15.92 -31.50
C VAL A 565 -3.50 -16.25 -32.08
N LYS A 566 -3.16 -15.63 -33.21
CA LYS A 566 -1.86 -15.79 -33.86
C LYS A 566 -1.44 -14.45 -34.43
N GLY A 567 -0.78 -13.64 -33.62
CA GLY A 567 -0.33 -12.33 -34.05
C GLY A 567 -0.10 -11.38 -32.88
N ARG A 568 0.26 -10.16 -33.25
CA ARG A 568 0.43 -9.01 -32.37
C ARG A 568 -0.91 -8.62 -31.71
N SER A 569 -0.89 -7.84 -30.63
CA SER A 569 -2.11 -7.41 -29.91
C SER A 569 -2.52 -5.96 -30.18
N ILE A 570 -3.82 -5.68 -30.12
CA ILE A 570 -4.36 -4.32 -30.17
C ILE A 570 -4.76 -3.91 -28.74
N LEU A 571 -4.34 -2.71 -28.34
CA LEU A 571 -4.72 -2.13 -27.05
C LEU A 571 -5.87 -1.15 -27.22
N PHE A 572 -7.01 -1.44 -26.60
CA PHE A 572 -8.14 -0.53 -26.55
C PHE A 572 -8.05 0.34 -25.30
N VAL A 573 -8.18 1.65 -25.44
CA VAL A 573 -8.29 2.59 -24.30
C VAL A 573 -9.75 2.98 -24.15
N SER A 574 -10.37 2.62 -23.02
CA SER A 574 -11.81 2.81 -22.81
C SER A 574 -12.16 3.11 -21.35
N LEU A 575 -13.45 3.36 -21.11
CA LEU A 575 -14.00 3.63 -19.79
C LEU A 575 -14.17 2.33 -18.98
N THR A 576 -14.04 2.43 -17.65
CA THR A 576 -14.43 1.34 -16.76
C THR A 576 -15.96 1.23 -16.64
N ILE A 577 -16.68 2.33 -16.84
CA ILE A 577 -18.14 2.39 -16.73
C ILE A 577 -18.80 1.70 -17.94
N GLY A 578 -19.85 0.91 -17.68
CA GLY A 578 -20.63 0.22 -18.71
C GLY A 578 -21.42 1.16 -19.65
N GLY A 579 -22.19 0.59 -20.58
CA GLY A 579 -23.04 1.34 -21.52
C GLY A 579 -22.67 1.09 -22.98
N GLY A 580 -23.12 1.98 -23.87
CA GLY A 580 -22.98 1.81 -25.33
C GLY A 580 -21.52 1.67 -25.78
N THR A 581 -20.60 2.45 -25.20
CA THR A 581 -19.17 2.35 -25.48
C THR A 581 -18.60 0.98 -25.14
N LYS A 582 -18.95 0.41 -23.97
CA LYS A 582 -18.49 -0.92 -23.55
C LYS A 582 -19.02 -2.01 -24.47
N VAL A 583 -20.31 -1.94 -24.83
CA VAL A 583 -20.91 -2.86 -25.81
C VAL A 583 -20.16 -2.80 -27.15
N ALA A 584 -19.87 -1.59 -27.64
CA ALA A 584 -19.13 -1.42 -28.88
C ALA A 584 -17.69 -1.96 -28.81
N THR A 585 -16.97 -1.74 -27.72
CA THR A 585 -15.62 -2.30 -27.54
C THR A 585 -15.63 -3.81 -27.42
N ASP A 586 -16.63 -4.36 -26.74
CA ASP A 586 -16.77 -5.82 -26.55
C ASP A 586 -17.08 -6.52 -27.86
N ASP A 587 -18.06 -6.03 -28.62
CA ASP A 587 -18.41 -6.57 -29.93
C ASP A 587 -17.21 -6.51 -30.89
N LEU A 588 -16.49 -5.38 -30.89
CA LEU A 588 -15.32 -5.20 -31.76
C LEU A 588 -14.15 -6.11 -31.34
N ALA A 589 -13.90 -6.26 -30.04
CA ALA A 589 -12.87 -7.14 -29.50
C ALA A 589 -13.15 -8.61 -29.86
N ALA A 590 -14.40 -9.06 -29.69
CA ALA A 590 -14.81 -10.41 -30.04
C ALA A 590 -14.63 -10.70 -31.55
N LEU A 591 -14.95 -9.74 -32.43
CA LEU A 591 -14.75 -9.90 -33.87
C LEU A 591 -13.26 -9.95 -34.25
N LEU A 592 -12.42 -9.10 -33.65
CA LEU A 592 -10.97 -9.12 -33.85
C LEU A 592 -10.34 -10.45 -33.40
N GLN A 593 -10.81 -11.00 -32.28
CA GLN A 593 -10.41 -12.32 -31.80
C GLN A 593 -10.84 -13.43 -32.75
N GLY A 594 -12.03 -13.33 -33.35
CA GLY A 594 -12.49 -14.22 -34.43
C GLY A 594 -11.57 -14.21 -35.65
N GLU A 595 -10.83 -13.11 -35.88
CA GLU A 595 -9.80 -12.96 -36.92
C GLU A 595 -8.37 -13.23 -36.42
N GLY A 596 -8.22 -13.73 -35.18
CA GLY A 596 -6.95 -14.16 -34.60
C GLY A 596 -6.09 -13.04 -34.01
N GLN A 597 -6.67 -11.86 -33.72
CA GLN A 597 -6.00 -10.76 -33.01
C GLN A 597 -6.30 -10.79 -31.51
N ALA A 598 -5.27 -10.66 -30.68
CA ALA A 598 -5.46 -10.40 -29.25
C ALA A 598 -5.93 -8.96 -29.04
N VAL A 599 -6.86 -8.75 -28.12
CA VAL A 599 -7.32 -7.42 -27.72
C VAL A 599 -7.26 -7.30 -26.20
N PHE A 600 -6.53 -6.30 -25.74
CA PHE A 600 -6.44 -5.94 -24.32
C PHE A 600 -7.08 -4.59 -24.07
N MET A 601 -7.68 -4.42 -22.91
CA MET A 601 -8.33 -3.19 -22.48
C MET A 601 -7.44 -2.44 -21.49
N LEU A 602 -7.19 -1.16 -21.75
CA LEU A 602 -6.63 -0.22 -20.79
C LEU A 602 -7.76 0.68 -20.25
N SER A 603 -7.95 0.68 -18.93
CA SER A 603 -8.96 1.49 -18.24
C SER A 603 -8.44 2.00 -16.89
N THR A 604 -9.11 2.98 -16.28
CA THR A 604 -8.77 3.51 -14.95
C THR A 604 -10.00 4.14 -14.31
N GLN A 605 -10.20 4.00 -13.00
CA GLN A 605 -11.31 4.64 -12.30
C GLN A 605 -10.92 5.96 -11.63
N ASP A 606 -9.72 6.03 -11.06
CA ASP A 606 -9.22 7.20 -10.31
C ASP A 606 -8.15 8.02 -11.07
N GLY A 607 -7.73 7.51 -12.25
CA GLY A 607 -6.68 8.06 -13.09
C GLY A 607 -5.26 7.68 -12.65
N ALA A 608 -5.07 7.18 -11.42
CA ALA A 608 -3.78 6.83 -10.86
C ALA A 608 -3.43 5.36 -11.13
N ILE A 609 -4.39 4.46 -10.94
CA ILE A 609 -4.20 3.03 -11.20
C ILE A 609 -4.74 2.70 -12.59
N TRP A 610 -3.85 2.31 -13.49
CA TRP A 610 -4.19 1.87 -14.84
C TRP A 610 -4.26 0.36 -14.89
N ASN A 611 -5.35 -0.15 -15.44
CA ASN A 611 -5.68 -1.57 -15.48
C ASN A 611 -5.59 -2.07 -16.92
N VAL A 612 -4.69 -3.03 -17.15
CA VAL A 612 -4.65 -3.82 -18.39
C VAL A 612 -5.45 -5.10 -18.15
N SER A 613 -6.53 -5.32 -18.88
CA SER A 613 -7.39 -6.49 -18.72
C SER A 613 -7.67 -7.22 -20.02
N SER A 614 -8.00 -8.50 -19.89
CA SER A 614 -8.46 -9.33 -21.01
C SER A 614 -9.95 -9.18 -21.23
N HIS A 615 -10.36 -9.07 -22.49
CA HIS A 615 -11.77 -9.17 -22.87
C HIS A 615 -12.30 -10.62 -22.72
N VAL A 616 -11.43 -11.64 -22.62
CA VAL A 616 -11.82 -13.06 -22.63
C VAL A 616 -11.83 -13.68 -21.24
N SER A 617 -10.81 -13.44 -20.42
CA SER A 617 -10.56 -14.22 -19.21
C SER A 617 -10.80 -13.50 -17.90
N ASN A 618 -11.40 -12.30 -17.93
CA ASN A 618 -11.54 -11.38 -16.79
C ASN A 618 -10.26 -11.14 -15.97
N ALA A 619 -9.08 -11.60 -16.43
CA ALA A 619 -7.80 -11.36 -15.81
C ALA A 619 -7.40 -9.88 -15.97
N LYS A 620 -6.69 -9.36 -14.97
CA LYS A 620 -6.21 -7.98 -14.98
C LYS A 620 -4.83 -7.84 -14.33
N ALA A 621 -4.08 -6.84 -14.79
CA ALA A 621 -2.84 -6.36 -14.19
C ALA A 621 -2.96 -4.85 -13.95
N GLU A 622 -2.63 -4.41 -12.75
CA GLU A 622 -2.83 -3.03 -12.28
C GLU A 622 -1.48 -2.32 -12.07
N PHE A 623 -1.36 -1.08 -12.54
CA PHE A 623 -0.13 -0.29 -12.49
C PHE A 623 -0.41 1.11 -11.92
N ASP A 624 0.33 1.54 -10.91
CA ASP A 624 0.31 2.93 -10.46
C ASP A 624 1.12 3.80 -11.43
N ILE A 625 0.45 4.53 -12.30
CA ILE A 625 1.10 5.26 -13.40
C ILE A 625 2.06 6.36 -12.92
N ARG A 626 1.97 6.78 -11.65
CA ARG A 626 2.87 7.80 -11.09
C ARG A 626 4.26 7.25 -10.81
N SER A 627 4.37 5.95 -10.52
CA SER A 627 5.62 5.30 -10.14
C SER A 627 5.99 4.10 -11.03
N GLU A 628 5.03 3.54 -11.78
CA GLU A 628 5.13 2.26 -12.48
C GLU A 628 4.84 2.38 -13.99
N ARG A 629 5.04 3.57 -14.57
CA ARG A 629 4.78 3.81 -16.00
C ARG A 629 5.71 2.99 -16.89
N ASP A 630 7.00 2.93 -16.59
CA ASP A 630 7.97 2.21 -17.42
C ASP A 630 7.70 0.70 -17.41
N GLU A 631 7.23 0.16 -16.28
CA GLU A 631 6.78 -1.21 -16.11
C GLU A 631 5.54 -1.49 -16.97
N LEU A 632 4.54 -0.61 -16.96
CA LEU A 632 3.38 -0.72 -17.85
C LEU A 632 3.81 -0.75 -19.32
N ILE A 633 4.65 0.20 -19.76
CA ILE A 633 5.11 0.26 -21.15
C ILE A 633 5.90 -1.00 -21.52
N SER A 634 6.76 -1.49 -20.63
CA SER A 634 7.51 -2.73 -20.82
C SER A 634 6.58 -3.94 -20.94
N PHE A 635 5.54 -3.99 -20.12
CA PHE A 635 4.55 -5.06 -20.15
C PHE A 635 3.70 -5.03 -21.43
N LEU A 636 3.24 -3.86 -21.88
CA LEU A 636 2.52 -3.71 -23.15
C LEU A 636 3.38 -4.11 -24.36
N LYS A 637 4.69 -3.85 -24.32
CA LYS A 637 5.64 -4.36 -25.33
C LYS A 637 5.78 -5.89 -25.29
N VAL A 638 5.75 -6.47 -24.09
CA VAL A 638 5.73 -7.93 -23.89
C VAL A 638 4.45 -8.57 -24.46
N LEU A 639 3.32 -7.88 -24.37
CA LEU A 639 2.07 -8.29 -25.02
C LEU A 639 2.08 -8.08 -26.54
N ASP A 640 3.18 -7.59 -27.11
CA ASP A 640 3.34 -7.32 -28.54
C ASP A 640 2.25 -6.37 -29.07
N VAL A 641 1.94 -5.32 -28.27
CA VAL A 641 0.97 -4.29 -28.65
C VAL A 641 1.52 -3.52 -29.85
N TRP A 642 0.84 -3.63 -30.99
CA TRP A 642 1.26 -3.01 -32.25
C TRP A 642 0.36 -1.88 -32.73
N HIS A 643 -0.79 -1.70 -32.09
CA HIS A 643 -1.77 -0.67 -32.43
C HIS A 643 -2.55 -0.28 -31.18
N VAL A 644 -2.79 1.02 -31.00
CA VAL A 644 -3.66 1.56 -29.95
C VAL A 644 -4.97 2.05 -30.57
N HIS A 645 -6.10 1.67 -30.01
CA HIS A 645 -7.41 2.20 -30.41
C HIS A 645 -8.06 2.92 -29.23
N TYR A 646 -8.11 4.24 -29.29
CA TYR A 646 -8.80 5.05 -28.30
C TYR A 646 -10.29 5.01 -28.56
N HIS A 647 -11.04 4.43 -27.63
CA HIS A 647 -12.49 4.55 -27.58
C HIS A 647 -12.91 5.69 -26.66
N HIS A 648 -12.23 5.90 -25.53
CA HIS A 648 -12.45 7.09 -24.72
C HIS A 648 -11.25 7.41 -23.82
N VAL A 649 -11.03 8.71 -23.57
CA VAL A 649 -10.00 9.23 -22.65
C VAL A 649 -10.59 10.03 -21.47
N LEU A 650 -11.84 9.79 -21.06
CA LEU A 650 -12.56 10.60 -20.06
C LEU A 650 -11.87 10.54 -18.70
N GLU A 651 -11.54 9.31 -18.29
CA GLU A 651 -11.02 8.94 -16.98
C GLU A 651 -9.49 9.08 -16.90
N PHE A 652 -8.85 9.43 -18.01
CA PHE A 652 -7.39 9.54 -18.13
C PHE A 652 -6.92 10.99 -18.11
N ASP A 653 -5.70 11.21 -17.62
CA ASP A 653 -4.99 12.48 -17.80
C ASP A 653 -4.33 12.57 -19.18
N LYS A 654 -3.68 13.71 -19.47
CA LYS A 654 -3.10 14.00 -20.79
C LYS A 654 -2.00 13.03 -21.22
N SER A 655 -1.32 12.36 -20.29
CA SER A 655 -0.20 11.45 -20.58
C SER A 655 -0.62 10.21 -21.37
N ILE A 656 -1.92 9.92 -21.43
CA ILE A 656 -2.49 8.81 -22.19
C ILE A 656 -2.20 8.91 -23.70
N TRP A 657 -1.98 10.12 -24.22
CA TRP A 657 -1.68 10.35 -25.63
C TRP A 657 -0.21 10.11 -26.00
N GLU A 658 0.70 10.00 -25.04
CA GLU A 658 2.11 9.64 -25.31
C GLU A 658 2.28 8.12 -25.54
N LEU A 659 1.30 7.31 -25.15
CA LEU A 659 1.35 5.85 -25.19
C LEU A 659 1.75 5.26 -26.56
N PRO A 660 1.19 5.69 -27.71
CA PRO A 660 1.53 5.10 -29.01
C PRO A 660 2.99 5.39 -29.39
N LYS A 661 3.50 6.56 -29.03
CA LYS A 661 4.89 6.95 -29.25
C LYS A 661 5.85 6.15 -28.37
N GLU A 662 5.50 5.89 -27.12
CA GLU A 662 6.29 5.07 -26.19
C GLU A 662 6.34 3.59 -26.62
N LEU A 663 5.26 3.10 -27.21
CA LEU A 663 5.15 1.76 -27.79
C LEU A 663 5.74 1.66 -29.21
N GLY A 664 5.89 2.77 -29.92
CA GLY A 664 6.36 2.82 -31.30
C GLY A 664 5.32 2.31 -32.30
N CYS A 665 4.04 2.58 -32.06
CA CYS A 665 2.92 2.15 -32.89
C CYS A 665 2.02 3.31 -33.35
N GLU A 666 1.17 3.03 -34.33
CA GLU A 666 0.11 3.93 -34.76
C GLU A 666 -1.14 3.79 -33.86
N TYR A 667 -2.08 4.73 -34.00
CA TYR A 667 -3.34 4.67 -33.28
C TYR A 667 -4.53 5.17 -34.10
N ASP A 668 -5.70 4.65 -33.75
CA ASP A 668 -7.00 5.14 -34.21
C ASP A 668 -7.82 5.67 -33.04
N VAL A 669 -8.84 6.45 -33.34
CA VAL A 669 -9.78 6.99 -32.35
C VAL A 669 -11.21 6.80 -32.80
N THR A 670 -12.06 6.16 -32.00
CA THR A 670 -13.51 6.16 -32.19
C THR A 670 -14.15 7.19 -31.25
N LEU A 671 -14.85 8.16 -31.81
CA LEU A 671 -15.57 9.19 -31.05
C LEU A 671 -17.00 8.72 -30.74
N HIS A 672 -17.19 8.13 -29.57
CA HIS A 672 -18.51 7.65 -29.11
C HIS A 672 -19.44 8.77 -28.66
N ASP A 673 -18.95 9.98 -28.47
CA ASP A 673 -19.69 11.15 -28.01
C ASP A 673 -18.98 12.44 -28.44
N TYR A 674 -19.41 13.58 -27.89
CA TYR A 674 -18.89 14.90 -28.24
C TYR A 674 -17.82 15.41 -27.26
N TYR A 675 -17.22 14.56 -26.43
CA TYR A 675 -16.19 14.96 -25.46
C TYR A 675 -15.03 15.73 -26.10
N SER A 676 -14.63 15.36 -27.33
CA SER A 676 -13.57 16.04 -28.08
C SER A 676 -13.87 17.50 -28.45
N ILE A 677 -15.15 17.89 -28.51
CA ILE A 677 -15.59 19.24 -28.92
C ILE A 677 -16.35 19.99 -27.83
N CYS A 678 -16.78 19.28 -26.78
CA CYS A 678 -17.47 19.80 -25.61
C CYS A 678 -17.12 18.94 -24.39
N PRO A 679 -16.46 19.49 -23.36
CA PRO A 679 -16.02 18.70 -22.18
C PRO A 679 -17.19 18.22 -21.31
N ARG A 680 -18.43 18.59 -21.64
CA ARG A 680 -19.67 18.09 -21.04
C ARG A 680 -20.28 16.87 -21.77
N VAL A 681 -19.60 16.34 -22.79
CA VAL A 681 -19.88 15.06 -23.48
C VAL A 681 -21.11 15.05 -24.40
N ASN A 682 -22.26 15.61 -24.00
CA ASN A 682 -23.55 15.36 -24.66
C ASN A 682 -24.33 16.61 -25.11
N PHE A 683 -23.71 17.80 -25.15
CA PHE A 683 -24.38 19.08 -25.50
C PHE A 683 -25.62 19.45 -24.66
N ILE A 684 -25.84 18.79 -23.54
CA ILE A 684 -26.81 19.24 -22.55
C ILE A 684 -26.16 20.37 -21.75
N SER A 685 -26.90 21.45 -21.51
CA SER A 685 -26.53 22.60 -20.66
C SER A 685 -26.91 22.36 -19.20
N GLY A 686 -26.60 23.28 -18.29
CA GLY A 686 -26.89 23.08 -16.87
C GLY A 686 -28.37 23.03 -16.55
N ASP A 687 -29.21 23.60 -17.41
CA ASP A 687 -30.67 23.61 -17.30
C ASP A 687 -31.30 22.34 -17.90
N GLU A 688 -30.52 21.26 -18.03
CA GLU A 688 -30.93 19.97 -18.62
C GLU A 688 -31.51 20.07 -20.04
N ALA A 689 -31.18 21.13 -20.77
CA ALA A 689 -31.65 21.39 -22.13
C ALA A 689 -30.51 21.29 -23.15
N TYR A 690 -30.84 20.85 -24.36
CA TYR A 690 -29.93 20.90 -25.51
C TYR A 690 -29.51 22.34 -25.79
N CYS A 691 -28.21 22.61 -25.82
CA CYS A 691 -27.70 23.97 -25.98
C CYS A 691 -27.81 24.51 -27.42
N GLY A 692 -28.19 23.67 -28.39
CA GLY A 692 -28.33 24.09 -29.78
C GLY A 692 -26.99 24.43 -30.47
N GLU A 693 -25.87 23.92 -29.93
CA GLU A 693 -24.53 24.11 -30.52
C GLU A 693 -24.15 25.59 -30.68
N PRO A 694 -24.06 26.34 -29.56
CA PRO A 694 -23.97 27.78 -29.59
C PRO A 694 -22.53 28.25 -29.91
N LYS A 695 -22.33 29.57 -29.95
CA LYS A 695 -21.02 30.17 -30.21
C LYS A 695 -20.07 29.95 -29.04
N GLU A 696 -18.77 30.15 -29.26
CA GLU A 696 -17.73 29.94 -28.24
C GLU A 696 -17.96 30.73 -26.96
N SER A 697 -18.45 31.97 -27.05
CA SER A 697 -18.79 32.79 -25.88
C SER A 697 -19.80 32.12 -24.95
N ASP A 698 -20.81 31.48 -25.53
CA ASP A 698 -21.89 30.83 -24.77
C ASP A 698 -21.41 29.50 -24.19
N CYS A 699 -20.58 28.75 -24.93
CA CYS A 699 -19.89 27.58 -24.40
C CYS A 699 -19.03 27.94 -23.19
N ASN A 700 -18.25 29.03 -23.27
CA ASN A 700 -17.39 29.48 -22.18
C ASN A 700 -18.19 29.87 -20.94
N ASN A 701 -19.30 30.59 -21.11
CA ASN A 701 -20.21 30.92 -20.01
C ASN A 701 -20.81 29.65 -19.36
N CYS A 702 -21.18 28.65 -20.17
CA CYS A 702 -21.67 27.36 -19.68
C CYS A 702 -20.59 26.63 -18.86
N LEU A 703 -19.35 26.56 -19.35
CA LEU A 703 -18.25 25.90 -18.65
C LEU A 703 -17.84 26.64 -17.37
N GLN A 704 -17.91 27.97 -17.37
CA GLN A 704 -17.67 28.76 -16.16
C GLN A 704 -18.73 28.51 -15.08
N SER A 705 -19.98 28.29 -15.51
CA SER A 705 -21.12 28.10 -14.59
C SER A 705 -21.25 26.67 -14.07
N TYR A 706 -20.97 25.68 -14.92
CA TYR A 706 -21.28 24.27 -14.65
C TYR A 706 -20.07 23.33 -14.72
N GLY A 707 -18.92 23.80 -15.18
CA GLY A 707 -17.71 22.98 -15.31
C GLY A 707 -17.76 21.96 -16.46
N VAL A 708 -16.83 21.00 -16.38
CA VAL A 708 -16.72 19.84 -17.27
C VAL A 708 -17.54 18.67 -16.73
N HIS A 709 -17.69 17.59 -17.51
CA HIS A 709 -18.36 16.37 -17.03
C HIS A 709 -17.74 15.83 -15.73
N ASP A 710 -18.55 15.36 -14.78
CA ASP A 710 -18.06 14.96 -13.45
C ASP A 710 -17.02 13.84 -13.50
N SER A 711 -17.25 12.84 -14.36
CA SER A 711 -16.33 11.72 -14.60
C SER A 711 -15.09 12.12 -15.43
N SER A 712 -15.00 13.36 -15.91
CA SER A 712 -13.82 13.83 -16.63
C SER A 712 -12.66 14.11 -15.68
N ARG A 713 -11.55 13.41 -15.90
CA ARG A 713 -10.30 13.61 -15.18
C ARG A 713 -9.59 14.89 -15.63
N MET A 714 -9.66 15.21 -16.93
CA MET A 714 -9.12 16.47 -17.47
C MET A 714 -10.05 17.64 -17.15
N LYS A 715 -9.56 18.62 -16.40
CA LYS A 715 -10.27 19.88 -16.19
C LYS A 715 -9.90 20.89 -17.27
N LEU A 716 -10.75 21.89 -17.46
CA LEU A 716 -10.50 22.95 -18.43
C LEU A 716 -9.15 23.64 -18.15
N SER A 717 -8.87 23.92 -16.87
CA SER A 717 -7.61 24.51 -16.39
C SER A 717 -6.38 23.66 -16.67
N ASP A 718 -6.53 22.34 -16.80
CA ASP A 718 -5.41 21.48 -17.14
C ASP A 718 -5.01 21.71 -18.60
N ILE A 719 -5.99 21.99 -19.48
CA ILE A 719 -5.81 22.15 -20.92
C ILE A 719 -5.47 23.60 -21.31
N GLY A 720 -6.24 24.55 -20.80
CA GLY A 720 -6.15 25.97 -21.13
C GLY A 720 -7.17 26.78 -20.31
N VAL A 721 -7.77 27.79 -20.91
CA VAL A 721 -8.71 28.70 -20.23
C VAL A 721 -10.13 28.62 -20.77
N ASP A 722 -10.33 28.14 -22.01
CA ASP A 722 -11.62 28.20 -22.68
C ASP A 722 -11.91 27.00 -23.62
N ILE A 723 -13.10 26.99 -24.22
CA ILE A 723 -13.53 25.94 -25.14
C ILE A 723 -12.65 25.83 -26.40
N SER A 724 -12.01 26.92 -26.82
CA SER A 724 -11.12 26.93 -27.97
C SER A 724 -9.87 26.13 -27.67
N ASP A 725 -9.27 26.30 -26.49
CA ASP A 725 -8.13 25.51 -26.03
C ASP A 725 -8.46 24.01 -25.96
N TRP A 726 -9.65 23.68 -25.44
CA TRP A 726 -10.13 22.29 -25.41
C TRP A 726 -10.19 21.67 -26.81
N ARG A 727 -10.84 22.37 -27.75
CA ARG A 727 -10.96 21.92 -29.14
C ARG A 727 -9.61 21.84 -29.84
N ASN A 728 -8.72 22.79 -29.62
CA ASN A 728 -7.37 22.79 -30.18
C ASN A 728 -6.51 21.63 -29.66
N TYR A 729 -6.64 21.31 -28.37
CA TYR A 729 -5.98 20.14 -27.77
C TYR A 729 -6.42 18.84 -28.44
N PHE A 730 -7.74 18.60 -28.54
CA PHE A 730 -8.23 17.41 -29.23
C PHE A 730 -7.92 17.43 -30.73
N LEU A 731 -7.97 18.58 -31.40
CA LEU A 731 -7.58 18.71 -32.80
C LEU A 731 -6.14 18.24 -33.03
N SER A 732 -5.22 18.62 -32.14
CA SER A 732 -3.82 18.21 -32.23
C SER A 732 -3.67 16.69 -32.13
N ASN A 733 -4.30 16.08 -31.12
CA ASN A 733 -4.21 14.64 -30.89
C ASN A 733 -4.94 13.82 -31.98
N LEU A 734 -6.10 14.28 -32.44
CA LEU A 734 -6.87 13.60 -33.48
C LEU A 734 -6.24 13.71 -34.87
N LYS A 735 -5.47 14.78 -35.15
CA LYS A 735 -4.67 14.89 -36.39
C LYS A 735 -3.54 13.87 -36.46
N GLY A 736 -3.00 13.46 -35.32
CA GLY A 736 -1.95 12.44 -35.24
C GLY A 736 -2.46 11.01 -35.44
N ALA A 737 -3.77 10.79 -35.29
CA ALA A 737 -4.38 9.47 -35.49
C ALA A 737 -4.32 9.06 -36.97
N ARG A 738 -4.15 7.75 -37.22
CA ARG A 738 -4.27 7.18 -38.56
C ARG A 738 -5.71 7.30 -39.06
N LYS A 739 -6.69 6.97 -38.20
CA LYS A 739 -8.13 7.10 -38.48
C LYS A 739 -8.88 7.66 -37.28
N VAL A 740 -9.78 8.62 -37.53
CA VAL A 740 -10.81 9.05 -36.57
C VAL A 740 -12.15 8.52 -37.08
N ILE A 741 -12.82 7.72 -36.26
CA ILE A 741 -14.06 7.05 -36.61
C ILE A 741 -15.20 7.68 -35.81
N THR A 742 -16.29 8.03 -36.47
CA THR A 742 -17.55 8.38 -35.81
C THR A 742 -18.58 7.28 -36.07
N PRO A 743 -19.42 6.94 -35.09
CA PRO A 743 -20.40 5.86 -35.23
C PRO A 743 -21.61 6.27 -36.08
N SER A 744 -21.53 7.40 -36.80
CA SER A 744 -22.68 8.07 -37.41
C SER A 744 -22.22 9.16 -38.38
N LYS A 745 -23.01 9.44 -39.44
CA LYS A 745 -22.72 10.56 -40.37
C LYS A 745 -23.07 11.90 -39.73
N ASP A 746 -24.20 11.98 -39.04
CA ASP A 746 -24.58 13.17 -38.25
C ASP A 746 -23.49 13.53 -37.22
N THR A 747 -22.94 12.53 -36.52
CA THR A 747 -21.82 12.75 -35.58
C THR A 747 -20.58 13.30 -36.29
N LYS A 748 -20.23 12.76 -37.47
CA LYS A 748 -19.12 13.27 -38.28
C LYS A 748 -19.31 14.74 -38.64
N GLU A 749 -20.47 15.08 -39.22
CA GLU A 749 -20.78 16.44 -39.67
C GLU A 749 -20.73 17.43 -38.50
N ARG A 750 -21.21 17.03 -37.32
CA ARG A 750 -21.13 17.82 -36.09
C ARG A 750 -19.69 18.06 -35.65
N VAL A 751 -18.88 17.01 -35.58
CA VAL A 751 -17.47 17.12 -35.18
C VAL A 751 -16.68 18.00 -36.17
N GLU A 752 -16.91 17.83 -37.48
CA GLU A 752 -16.22 18.59 -38.53
C GLU A 752 -16.50 20.11 -38.48
N ARG A 753 -17.66 20.53 -37.92
CA ARG A 753 -17.95 21.96 -37.71
C ARG A 753 -17.00 22.63 -36.72
N TYR A 754 -16.42 21.86 -35.80
CA TYR A 754 -15.51 22.38 -34.78
C TYR A 754 -14.06 21.96 -35.01
N LEU A 755 -13.83 20.73 -35.51
CA LEU A 755 -12.52 20.14 -35.71
C LEU A 755 -12.33 19.83 -37.20
N PRO A 756 -11.55 20.61 -37.95
CA PRO A 756 -11.31 20.38 -39.38
C PRO A 756 -10.34 19.22 -39.61
N LEU A 757 -10.80 17.99 -39.38
CA LEU A 757 -10.05 16.75 -39.51
C LEU A 757 -10.17 16.21 -40.95
N LYS A 758 -9.05 15.77 -41.54
CA LYS A 758 -9.03 15.14 -42.87
C LYS A 758 -9.15 13.62 -42.81
N ASN A 759 -8.86 13.04 -41.66
CA ASN A 759 -8.80 11.62 -41.35
C ASN A 759 -10.05 11.13 -40.60
N ILE A 760 -11.17 11.85 -40.68
CA ILE A 760 -12.43 11.50 -40.01
C ILE A 760 -13.42 10.78 -40.95
N TYR A 761 -13.93 9.64 -40.52
CA TYR A 761 -14.79 8.76 -41.31
C TYR A 761 -16.00 8.30 -40.50
N ALA A 762 -17.18 8.37 -41.11
CA ALA A 762 -18.39 7.82 -40.52
C ALA A 762 -18.46 6.30 -40.79
N GLN A 763 -18.33 5.48 -39.74
CA GLN A 763 -18.48 4.03 -39.80
C GLN A 763 -19.32 3.57 -38.61
N TYR A 764 -20.48 2.98 -38.90
CA TYR A 764 -21.35 2.41 -37.87
C TYR A 764 -20.63 1.32 -37.08
N HIS A 765 -20.94 1.19 -35.78
CA HIS A 765 -20.46 0.05 -35.01
C HIS A 765 -20.86 -1.27 -35.69
N PRO A 766 -19.98 -2.29 -35.66
CA PRO A 766 -20.29 -3.61 -36.18
C PRO A 766 -21.53 -4.18 -35.48
N GLU A 767 -22.54 -4.54 -36.27
CA GLU A 767 -23.74 -5.22 -35.80
C GLU A 767 -24.16 -6.27 -36.82
N PRO A 768 -24.55 -7.49 -36.41
CA PRO A 768 -25.03 -8.51 -37.33
C PRO A 768 -26.19 -7.99 -38.17
N ARG A 769 -26.01 -7.97 -39.50
CA ARG A 769 -27.05 -7.50 -40.40
C ARG A 769 -28.22 -8.48 -40.40
N ARG A 770 -29.40 -8.04 -39.97
CA ARG A 770 -30.62 -8.86 -39.91
C ARG A 770 -31.75 -8.20 -40.70
N THR A 771 -32.51 -9.02 -41.41
CA THR A 771 -33.79 -8.60 -41.99
C THR A 771 -34.88 -8.92 -40.99
N VAL A 772 -35.62 -7.89 -40.58
CA VAL A 772 -36.65 -7.97 -39.54
C VAL A 772 -37.98 -7.57 -40.14
N ASN A 773 -39.03 -8.28 -39.72
CA ASN A 773 -40.38 -7.94 -40.12
C ASN A 773 -40.98 -7.00 -39.06
N ILE A 774 -41.24 -5.75 -39.43
CA ILE A 774 -41.83 -4.78 -38.52
C ILE A 774 -43.30 -5.13 -38.33
N ARG A 775 -43.70 -5.24 -37.06
CA ARG A 775 -45.04 -5.68 -36.70
C ARG A 775 -46.02 -4.52 -36.87
N PRO A 776 -47.19 -4.76 -37.48
CA PRO A 776 -48.25 -3.77 -37.52
C PRO A 776 -48.80 -3.54 -36.11
N VAL A 777 -49.16 -2.30 -35.79
CA VAL A 777 -49.82 -1.99 -34.52
C VAL A 777 -51.31 -2.31 -34.67
N LEU A 778 -51.77 -3.33 -33.96
CA LEU A 778 -53.17 -3.74 -33.94
C LEU A 778 -53.88 -3.06 -32.77
N THR A 779 -54.24 -1.79 -32.92
CA THR A 779 -55.05 -1.09 -31.91
C THR A 779 -56.52 -1.48 -32.04
N ASP A 780 -57.16 -1.88 -30.94
CA ASP A 780 -58.62 -2.03 -30.84
C ASP A 780 -59.28 -0.64 -30.85
N SER A 781 -59.46 -0.05 -32.04
CA SER A 781 -60.44 0.99 -32.41
C SER A 781 -60.83 2.09 -31.39
N ASN A 782 -59.95 2.59 -30.52
CA ASN A 782 -60.37 3.54 -29.49
C ASN A 782 -59.28 4.49 -28.96
N ASN A 783 -58.58 5.26 -29.82
CA ASN A 783 -57.72 6.43 -29.49
C ASN A 783 -56.69 6.32 -28.32
N SER A 784 -56.50 5.13 -27.75
CA SER A 784 -55.64 4.84 -26.61
C SER A 784 -54.33 4.28 -27.14
N LEU A 785 -53.22 4.84 -26.68
CA LEU A 785 -51.87 4.49 -27.15
C LEU A 785 -50.99 4.16 -25.96
N SER A 786 -50.25 3.06 -26.04
CA SER A 786 -49.24 2.66 -25.08
C SER A 786 -47.85 3.06 -25.60
N ILE A 787 -47.27 4.10 -24.98
CA ILE A 787 -45.96 4.64 -25.35
C ILE A 787 -44.88 4.04 -24.44
N GLY A 788 -43.91 3.37 -25.06
CA GLY A 788 -42.78 2.75 -24.38
C GLY A 788 -41.53 3.63 -24.38
N PHE A 789 -40.78 3.59 -23.29
CA PHE A 789 -39.41 4.13 -23.19
C PHE A 789 -38.49 2.98 -22.76
N LEU A 790 -37.28 2.89 -23.30
CA LEU A 790 -36.38 1.76 -23.06
C LEU A 790 -35.04 2.21 -22.48
N GLY A 791 -34.63 1.58 -21.38
CA GLY A 791 -33.30 1.72 -20.78
C GLY A 791 -33.28 2.53 -19.47
N ALA A 792 -32.08 2.98 -19.09
CA ALA A 792 -31.87 3.87 -17.96
C ALA A 792 -32.10 5.32 -18.38
N ILE A 793 -33.17 5.96 -17.88
CA ILE A 793 -33.59 7.28 -18.31
C ILE A 793 -33.11 8.38 -17.35
N GLY A 794 -32.01 9.02 -17.75
CA GLY A 794 -31.52 10.27 -17.16
C GLY A 794 -32.06 11.54 -17.84
N PRO A 795 -31.64 12.73 -17.39
CA PRO A 795 -31.97 14.00 -18.04
C PRO A 795 -31.67 14.00 -19.54
N HIS A 796 -30.46 13.56 -19.92
CA HIS A 796 -30.02 13.49 -21.32
C HIS A 796 -30.83 12.50 -22.19
N LYS A 797 -31.48 11.50 -21.59
CA LYS A 797 -32.40 10.56 -22.28
C LYS A 797 -33.84 11.09 -22.36
N GLY A 798 -34.07 12.32 -21.93
CA GLY A 798 -35.36 13.01 -22.01
C GLY A 798 -36.29 12.74 -20.84
N LEU A 799 -35.76 12.57 -19.61
CA LEU A 799 -36.62 12.45 -18.42
C LEU A 799 -37.66 13.59 -18.35
N GLY A 800 -37.24 14.83 -18.60
CA GLY A 800 -38.14 15.98 -18.65
C GLY A 800 -39.24 15.85 -19.71
N VAL A 801 -38.94 15.21 -20.85
CA VAL A 801 -39.93 14.90 -21.89
C VAL A 801 -40.98 13.93 -21.37
N ILE A 802 -40.55 12.83 -20.72
CA ILE A 802 -41.49 11.85 -20.13
C ILE A 802 -42.36 12.50 -19.05
N LYS A 803 -41.77 13.32 -18.17
CA LYS A 803 -42.52 14.07 -17.14
C LYS A 803 -43.57 14.99 -17.76
N SER A 804 -43.20 15.71 -18.81
CA SER A 804 -44.09 16.64 -19.52
C SER A 804 -45.23 15.92 -20.25
N LEU A 805 -44.97 14.74 -20.83
CA LEU A 805 -45.99 13.89 -21.45
C LEU A 805 -46.97 13.33 -20.42
N ALA A 806 -46.47 12.82 -19.29
CA ALA A 806 -47.32 12.34 -18.21
C ALA A 806 -48.23 13.45 -17.67
N ASN A 807 -47.67 14.64 -17.45
CA ASN A 807 -48.46 15.79 -17.01
C ASN A 807 -49.53 16.20 -18.04
N GLU A 808 -49.20 16.23 -19.32
CA GLU A 808 -50.17 16.56 -20.39
C GLU A 808 -51.29 15.52 -20.49
N ILE A 809 -50.96 14.23 -20.44
CA ILE A 809 -51.95 13.13 -20.44
C ILE A 809 -52.91 13.25 -19.26
N HIS A 810 -52.37 13.53 -18.07
CA HIS A 810 -53.17 13.71 -16.86
C HIS A 810 -54.08 14.94 -16.94
N LYS A 811 -53.52 16.08 -17.34
CA LYS A 811 -54.22 17.37 -17.42
C LYS A 811 -55.37 17.35 -18.42
N GLU A 812 -55.15 16.77 -19.60
CA GLU A 812 -56.13 16.74 -20.69
C GLU A 812 -57.02 15.48 -20.67
N GLY A 813 -56.80 14.56 -19.72
CA GLY A 813 -57.59 13.34 -19.56
C GLY A 813 -57.46 12.37 -20.75
N LEU A 814 -56.28 12.31 -21.37
CA LEU A 814 -56.06 11.51 -22.58
C LEU A 814 -55.95 10.02 -22.23
N PRO A 815 -56.49 9.11 -23.06
CA PRO A 815 -56.50 7.68 -22.77
C PRO A 815 -55.15 6.99 -23.10
N HIS A 816 -54.01 7.65 -22.89
CA HIS A 816 -52.69 7.10 -23.20
C HIS A 816 -52.02 6.48 -21.98
N ARG A 817 -51.15 5.50 -22.21
CA ARG A 817 -50.35 4.84 -21.17
C ARG A 817 -48.86 5.05 -21.44
N ILE A 818 -48.07 5.13 -20.38
CA ILE A 818 -46.62 5.22 -20.47
C ILE A 818 -46.02 4.01 -19.78
N THR A 819 -45.09 3.33 -20.45
CA THR A 819 -44.28 2.26 -19.84
C THR A 819 -42.80 2.55 -20.02
N VAL A 820 -42.07 2.72 -18.92
CA VAL A 820 -40.61 2.75 -18.91
C VAL A 820 -40.11 1.34 -18.62
N VAL A 821 -39.58 0.70 -19.67
CA VAL A 821 -38.91 -0.58 -19.60
C VAL A 821 -37.46 -0.34 -19.17
N GLY A 822 -37.23 -0.41 -17.87
CA GLY A 822 -36.01 0.05 -17.22
C GLY A 822 -36.34 0.87 -15.98
N TYR A 823 -35.49 1.86 -15.69
CA TYR A 823 -35.65 2.76 -14.55
C TYR A 823 -35.33 4.19 -14.97
N THR A 824 -35.82 5.14 -14.18
CA THR A 824 -35.51 6.56 -14.35
C THR A 824 -34.66 7.07 -13.18
N SER A 825 -34.02 8.21 -13.37
CA SER A 825 -33.33 8.92 -12.29
C SER A 825 -34.29 9.55 -11.26
N ASP A 826 -35.60 9.53 -11.50
CA ASP A 826 -36.63 10.05 -10.59
C ASP A 826 -37.92 9.23 -10.70
N ASN A 827 -37.87 7.98 -10.21
CA ASN A 827 -39.03 7.07 -10.27
C ASN A 827 -40.21 7.61 -9.43
N ALA A 828 -39.92 8.20 -8.27
CA ALA A 828 -40.92 8.67 -7.31
C ALA A 828 -41.84 9.74 -7.90
N TYR A 829 -41.35 10.56 -8.84
CA TYR A 829 -42.18 11.52 -9.55
C TYR A 829 -43.37 10.87 -10.27
N PHE A 830 -43.23 9.63 -10.75
CA PHE A 830 -44.26 8.97 -11.55
C PHE A 830 -45.32 8.23 -10.72
N ASP A 831 -45.10 8.06 -9.41
CA ASP A 831 -46.05 7.36 -8.52
C ASP A 831 -47.41 8.06 -8.40
N GLN A 832 -47.48 9.34 -8.80
CA GLN A 832 -48.73 10.12 -8.86
C GLN A 832 -49.60 9.81 -10.10
N TYR A 833 -49.11 9.02 -11.06
CA TYR A 833 -49.80 8.74 -12.31
C TYR A 833 -50.07 7.23 -12.49
N ASP A 834 -51.30 6.78 -12.24
CA ASP A 834 -51.71 5.36 -12.35
C ASP A 834 -51.52 4.74 -13.76
N PHE A 835 -51.40 5.58 -14.80
CA PHE A 835 -51.18 5.16 -16.19
C PHE A 835 -49.69 5.09 -16.59
N VAL A 836 -48.77 5.40 -15.67
CA VAL A 836 -47.33 5.27 -15.86
C VAL A 836 -46.84 4.02 -15.14
N LYS A 837 -46.09 3.16 -15.85
CA LYS A 837 -45.48 1.97 -15.27
C LYS A 837 -43.96 1.98 -15.47
N ILE A 838 -43.21 1.68 -14.42
CA ILE A 838 -41.75 1.51 -14.45
C ILE A 838 -41.44 0.07 -14.09
N THR A 839 -40.70 -0.65 -14.95
CA THR A 839 -40.46 -2.10 -14.75
C THR A 839 -39.29 -2.41 -13.84
N GLY A 840 -38.38 -1.44 -13.63
CA GLY A 840 -37.10 -1.66 -12.99
C GLY A 840 -36.04 -2.21 -13.95
N MET A 841 -34.84 -2.46 -13.42
CA MET A 841 -33.72 -3.03 -14.17
C MET A 841 -34.07 -4.40 -14.75
N TYR A 842 -33.61 -4.68 -15.96
CA TYR A 842 -33.86 -5.94 -16.66
C TYR A 842 -32.56 -6.53 -17.22
N ARG A 843 -32.56 -7.86 -17.41
CA ARG A 843 -31.52 -8.56 -18.18
C ARG A 843 -31.92 -8.62 -19.64
N LYS A 844 -30.95 -8.47 -20.55
CA LYS A 844 -31.20 -8.40 -22.00
C LYS A 844 -31.92 -9.64 -22.53
N GLU A 845 -31.62 -10.84 -22.02
CA GLU A 845 -32.34 -12.07 -22.41
C GLU A 845 -33.84 -12.04 -22.09
N HIS A 846 -34.24 -11.29 -21.06
CA HIS A 846 -35.64 -11.19 -20.62
C HIS A 846 -36.42 -10.09 -21.33
N LEU A 847 -35.73 -9.20 -22.07
CA LEU A 847 -36.34 -8.08 -22.76
C LEU A 847 -37.52 -8.50 -23.66
N PRO A 848 -37.43 -9.54 -24.52
CA PRO A 848 -38.56 -9.92 -25.38
C PRO A 848 -39.83 -10.29 -24.61
N LYS A 849 -39.67 -10.99 -23.47
CA LYS A 849 -40.78 -11.37 -22.59
C LYS A 849 -41.40 -10.14 -21.94
N LEU A 850 -40.56 -9.24 -21.41
CA LEU A 850 -40.98 -8.01 -20.76
C LEU A 850 -41.75 -7.09 -21.72
N LEU A 851 -41.28 -6.95 -22.96
CA LEU A 851 -41.98 -6.14 -23.97
C LEU A 851 -43.34 -6.72 -24.36
N ALA A 852 -43.47 -8.06 -24.41
CA ALA A 852 -44.73 -8.73 -24.71
C ALA A 852 -45.77 -8.55 -23.58
N GLU A 853 -45.34 -8.52 -22.32
CA GLU A 853 -46.22 -8.35 -21.15
C GLU A 853 -46.88 -6.98 -21.08
N HIS A 854 -46.20 -5.93 -21.53
CA HIS A 854 -46.66 -4.54 -21.38
C HIS A 854 -47.49 -4.01 -22.56
N LYS A 855 -47.64 -4.77 -23.65
CA LYS A 855 -48.46 -4.40 -24.82
C LYS A 855 -48.19 -2.96 -25.29
N ILE A 856 -46.93 -2.66 -25.55
CA ILE A 856 -46.48 -1.33 -26.02
C ILE A 856 -46.72 -1.22 -27.52
N ASP A 857 -47.31 -0.11 -27.96
CA ASP A 857 -47.64 0.14 -29.37
C ASP A 857 -46.47 0.78 -30.12
N VAL A 858 -45.80 1.73 -29.48
CA VAL A 858 -44.69 2.49 -30.07
C VAL A 858 -43.67 2.84 -29.00
N PHE A 859 -42.39 2.78 -29.35
CA PHE A 859 -41.31 3.22 -28.47
C PHE A 859 -40.84 4.62 -28.83
N PHE A 860 -40.79 5.52 -27.86
CA PHE A 860 -40.20 6.85 -28.05
C PHE A 860 -38.78 6.88 -27.47
N LEU A 861 -37.79 6.98 -28.37
CA LEU A 861 -36.40 7.24 -28.02
C LEU A 861 -36.21 8.75 -27.87
N SER A 862 -36.50 9.24 -26.66
CA SER A 862 -36.63 10.66 -26.31
C SER A 862 -35.32 11.37 -25.96
N SER A 863 -34.16 10.85 -26.40
CA SER A 863 -32.87 11.50 -26.18
C SER A 863 -32.93 12.95 -26.65
N ILE A 864 -32.72 13.90 -25.73
CA ILE A 864 -32.79 15.34 -26.01
C ILE A 864 -31.44 15.91 -26.47
N TRP A 865 -30.53 15.04 -26.90
CA TRP A 865 -29.26 15.41 -27.51
C TRP A 865 -29.08 14.59 -28.80
N PRO A 866 -28.22 15.03 -29.73
CA PRO A 866 -27.95 14.29 -30.95
C PRO A 866 -27.15 13.02 -30.64
N GLU A 867 -27.86 11.97 -30.25
CA GLU A 867 -27.29 10.68 -29.86
C GLU A 867 -26.41 10.11 -30.98
N THR A 868 -25.15 9.79 -30.65
CA THR A 868 -24.12 9.37 -31.62
C THR A 868 -24.32 7.95 -32.14
N TYR A 869 -24.92 7.09 -31.32
CA TYR A 869 -25.36 5.74 -31.69
C TYR A 869 -26.39 5.23 -30.69
N SER A 870 -27.27 4.32 -31.12
CA SER A 870 -28.32 3.77 -30.26
C SER A 870 -28.45 2.26 -30.44
N TYR A 871 -27.99 1.51 -29.45
CA TYR A 871 -28.21 0.06 -29.36
C TYR A 871 -29.65 -0.27 -28.95
N THR A 872 -30.30 0.60 -28.16
CA THR A 872 -31.72 0.45 -27.83
C THR A 872 -32.59 0.55 -29.07
N PHE A 873 -32.25 1.41 -30.03
CA PHE A 873 -32.86 1.41 -31.36
C PHE A 873 -32.70 0.05 -32.05
N SER A 874 -31.47 -0.48 -32.12
CA SER A 874 -31.22 -1.78 -32.74
C SER A 874 -32.05 -2.89 -32.09
N GLU A 875 -32.10 -2.95 -30.76
CA GLU A 875 -32.87 -3.95 -30.01
C GLU A 875 -34.38 -3.88 -30.33
N LEU A 876 -34.95 -2.68 -30.32
CA LEU A 876 -36.36 -2.46 -30.65
C LEU A 876 -36.68 -2.82 -32.09
N SER A 877 -35.84 -2.41 -33.04
CA SER A 877 -36.00 -2.75 -34.45
C SER A 877 -35.89 -4.26 -34.67
N LEU A 878 -34.95 -4.94 -34.00
CA LEU A 878 -34.81 -6.40 -34.06
C LEU A 878 -36.04 -7.14 -33.54
N LEU A 879 -36.76 -6.57 -32.58
CA LEU A 879 -38.01 -7.11 -32.05
C LEU A 879 -39.25 -6.70 -32.86
N GLY A 880 -39.05 -5.87 -33.89
CA GLY A 880 -40.10 -5.45 -34.84
C GLY A 880 -40.99 -4.31 -34.34
N TYR A 881 -40.55 -3.53 -33.35
CA TYR A 881 -41.30 -2.38 -32.84
C TYR A 881 -41.08 -1.12 -33.68
N GLN A 882 -42.14 -0.35 -33.87
CA GLN A 882 -42.04 1.00 -34.44
C GLN A 882 -41.44 1.96 -33.41
N THR A 883 -40.55 2.85 -33.87
CA THR A 883 -39.86 3.82 -33.02
C THR A 883 -40.19 5.25 -33.41
N ALA A 884 -40.36 6.12 -32.42
CA ALA A 884 -40.39 7.56 -32.54
C ALA A 884 -39.07 8.13 -32.00
N THR A 885 -38.60 9.24 -32.56
CA THR A 885 -37.39 9.92 -32.11
C THR A 885 -37.42 11.38 -32.53
N PHE A 886 -36.57 12.20 -31.90
CA PHE A 886 -36.38 13.58 -32.34
C PHE A 886 -35.56 13.64 -33.65
N ASP A 887 -35.73 14.71 -34.42
CA ASP A 887 -35.02 14.95 -35.70
C ASP A 887 -33.55 15.36 -35.52
N MET A 888 -32.77 14.56 -34.79
CA MET A 888 -31.34 14.77 -34.58
C MET A 888 -30.61 13.46 -34.24
N GLY A 889 -29.30 13.41 -34.53
CA GLY A 889 -28.45 12.29 -34.15
C GLY A 889 -28.48 11.10 -35.12
N ALA A 890 -28.00 9.97 -34.63
CA ALA A 890 -27.82 8.74 -35.38
C ALA A 890 -29.10 7.92 -35.60
N ILE A 891 -30.12 8.11 -34.77
CA ILE A 891 -31.37 7.34 -34.89
C ILE A 891 -32.11 7.74 -36.20
N PRO A 892 -32.25 9.04 -36.53
CA PRO A 892 -32.82 9.44 -37.81
C PRO A 892 -32.10 8.90 -39.05
N GLU A 893 -30.77 8.83 -39.06
CA GLU A 893 -30.04 8.31 -40.23
C GLU A 893 -30.09 6.78 -40.37
N ARG A 894 -30.24 6.03 -39.25
CA ARG A 894 -30.16 4.56 -39.22
C ARG A 894 -31.49 3.85 -39.49
N SER A 895 -32.63 4.51 -39.29
CA SER A 895 -33.96 3.92 -39.55
C SER A 895 -34.61 4.44 -40.83
N ARG A 896 -35.28 3.58 -41.58
CA ARG A 896 -36.18 3.99 -42.67
C ARG A 896 -37.63 4.14 -42.23
N ASN A 897 -38.07 3.47 -41.16
CA ASN A 897 -39.44 3.50 -40.66
C ASN A 897 -39.55 3.98 -39.20
N LYS A 898 -39.48 5.30 -39.03
CA LYS A 898 -39.51 5.99 -37.74
C LYS A 898 -40.48 7.16 -37.79
N ILE A 899 -41.04 7.51 -36.64
CA ILE A 899 -41.80 8.75 -36.45
C ILE A 899 -40.79 9.84 -36.06
N ILE A 900 -40.64 10.85 -36.91
CA ILE A 900 -39.77 12.00 -36.65
C ILE A 900 -40.54 13.10 -35.96
N ILE A 901 -40.01 13.55 -34.83
CA ILE A 901 -40.56 14.63 -34.02
C ILE A 901 -39.58 15.80 -34.07
N PRO A 902 -40.01 17.02 -34.43
CA PRO A 902 -39.16 18.19 -34.33
C PRO A 902 -38.61 18.38 -32.91
N VAL A 903 -37.32 18.71 -32.81
CA VAL A 903 -36.71 19.04 -31.52
C VAL A 903 -37.43 20.27 -30.93
N GLY A 904 -37.78 20.22 -29.65
CA GLY A 904 -38.48 21.31 -28.96
C GLY A 904 -40.00 21.31 -29.14
N SER A 905 -40.59 20.30 -29.78
CA SER A 905 -42.05 20.11 -29.76
C SER A 905 -42.58 20.04 -28.33
N ASN A 906 -43.70 20.70 -28.07
CA ASN A 906 -44.40 20.60 -26.80
C ASN A 906 -45.09 19.22 -26.64
N PRO A 907 -45.51 18.83 -25.43
CA PRO A 907 -46.08 17.50 -25.18
C PRO A 907 -47.32 17.18 -26.03
N ALA A 908 -48.21 18.15 -26.25
CA ALA A 908 -49.41 17.97 -27.06
C ALA A 908 -49.07 17.67 -28.53
N ASP A 909 -48.10 18.39 -29.09
CA ASP A 909 -47.61 18.15 -30.45
C ASP A 909 -46.90 16.80 -30.56
N ILE A 910 -46.10 16.41 -29.56
CA ILE A 910 -45.46 15.09 -29.50
C ILE A 910 -46.52 13.98 -29.56
N LEU A 911 -47.53 14.03 -28.68
CA LEU A 911 -48.61 13.03 -28.64
C LEU A 911 -49.38 12.99 -29.94
N LYS A 912 -49.66 14.15 -30.54
CA LYS A 912 -50.35 14.26 -31.83
C LYS A 912 -49.54 13.65 -32.97
N ILE A 913 -48.24 13.94 -33.05
CA ILE A 913 -47.34 13.40 -34.07
C ILE A 913 -47.23 11.89 -33.94
N ILE A 914 -47.02 11.38 -32.72
CA ILE A 914 -46.94 9.94 -32.47
C ILE A 914 -48.27 9.29 -32.86
N SER A 915 -49.39 9.73 -32.29
CA SER A 915 -50.70 9.12 -32.54
C SER A 915 -51.12 9.18 -34.01
N GLY A 916 -50.73 10.22 -34.74
CA GLY A 916 -51.05 10.39 -36.16
C GLY A 916 -50.18 9.56 -37.12
N ASN A 917 -49.02 9.05 -36.68
CA ASN A 917 -48.04 8.37 -37.54
C ASN A 917 -47.71 6.93 -37.11
N VAL A 918 -48.34 6.43 -36.04
CA VAL A 918 -48.28 5.00 -35.69
C VAL A 918 -48.94 4.19 -36.81
N ASN A 919 -48.23 3.17 -37.29
CA ASN A 919 -48.63 2.43 -38.47
C ASN A 919 -49.68 1.36 -38.12
N CYS A 920 -50.96 1.68 -38.38
CA CYS A 920 -52.10 0.79 -38.17
C CYS A 920 -52.40 -0.11 -39.38
N THR A 921 -51.54 -0.17 -40.40
CA THR A 921 -51.76 -1.06 -41.57
C THR A 921 -51.69 -2.53 -41.17
N LYS A 922 -52.46 -3.42 -41.78
CA LYS A 922 -52.39 -4.88 -41.50
C LYS A 922 -51.17 -5.59 -42.11
N GLU A 923 -50.39 -4.87 -42.92
CA GLU A 923 -49.26 -5.44 -43.65
C GLU A 923 -47.95 -5.15 -42.93
N SER A 924 -47.18 -6.21 -42.73
CA SER A 924 -45.84 -6.15 -42.17
C SER A 924 -44.83 -5.89 -43.30
N PHE A 925 -43.79 -5.11 -43.06
CA PHE A 925 -42.74 -4.85 -44.04
C PHE A 925 -41.36 -5.18 -43.48
N ASN A 926 -40.41 -5.45 -44.39
CA ASN A 926 -39.06 -5.83 -44.02
C ASN A 926 -38.12 -4.62 -43.94
N GLU A 927 -37.34 -4.54 -42.86
CA GLU A 927 -36.25 -3.59 -42.71
C GLU A 927 -34.93 -4.35 -42.45
N SER A 928 -33.82 -3.83 -42.97
CA SER A 928 -32.50 -4.38 -42.70
C SER A 928 -31.80 -3.51 -41.67
N ILE A 929 -31.46 -4.10 -40.53
CA ILE A 929 -30.82 -3.43 -39.39
C ILE A 929 -29.40 -3.97 -39.21
N GLY A 930 -28.49 -3.13 -38.73
CA GLY A 930 -27.10 -3.47 -38.44
C GLY A 930 -26.15 -3.32 -39.63
N THR A 931 -24.86 -3.26 -39.34
CA THR A 931 -23.78 -3.12 -40.32
C THR A 931 -22.76 -4.23 -40.13
N ASN A 932 -22.67 -5.12 -41.11
CA ASN A 932 -21.71 -6.22 -41.08
C ASN A 932 -20.44 -5.85 -41.87
N TYR A 933 -19.28 -6.21 -41.32
CA TYR A 933 -17.98 -6.09 -41.96
C TYR A 933 -17.45 -7.49 -42.21
N GLY A 934 -17.14 -7.83 -43.46
CA GLY A 934 -16.71 -9.19 -43.83
C GLY A 934 -15.38 -9.58 -43.19
N SER A 935 -14.46 -8.63 -43.07
CA SER A 935 -13.32 -8.68 -42.14
C SER A 935 -13.20 -7.33 -41.44
N ILE A 936 -13.15 -7.34 -40.11
CA ILE A 936 -12.94 -6.14 -39.29
C ILE A 936 -11.57 -5.53 -39.59
N LEU A 937 -10.51 -6.34 -39.68
CA LEU A 937 -9.19 -5.80 -40.02
C LEU A 937 -9.18 -5.10 -41.38
N ARG A 938 -9.70 -5.77 -42.43
CA ARG A 938 -9.63 -5.24 -43.80
C ARG A 938 -10.66 -4.17 -44.11
N ASN A 939 -11.86 -4.24 -43.54
CA ASN A 939 -12.98 -3.39 -43.93
C ASN A 939 -13.31 -2.28 -42.92
N TYR A 940 -13.05 -2.51 -41.63
CA TYR A 940 -13.26 -1.50 -40.59
C TYR A 940 -11.96 -0.71 -40.36
N TYR A 941 -10.88 -1.41 -40.01
CA TYR A 941 -9.59 -0.80 -39.77
C TYR A 941 -8.85 -0.45 -41.07
N GLU A 942 -9.07 -1.18 -42.17
CA GLU A 942 -8.31 -1.03 -43.43
C GLU A 942 -6.81 -1.28 -43.23
N ILE A 943 -6.48 -2.38 -42.52
CA ILE A 943 -5.12 -2.85 -42.23
C ILE A 943 -4.86 -4.21 -42.89
#